data_AF-A0A5P8E483-F1
#
_entry.id   AF-A0A5P8E483-F1
#
_cell.length_a   1.000
_cell.length_b   1.000
_cell.length_c   1.000
_cell.angle_alpha   90.00
_cell.angle_beta   90.00
_cell.angle_gamma   90.00
#
_symmetry.space_group_name_H-M   'P 1'
#
loop_
_entity.id
_entity.type
_entity.pdbx_description
1 polymer ?
#
loop_
_entity_poly.entity_id
_entity_poly.type
_entity_poly.pdbx_seq_one_letter_code
_entity_poly.pdbx_strand_id
1 'polypeptide(L)'
;MNRILKNIILFLLTTMVIALGIGTIIEKVNGSEYVSEKIYHSLWFCLLWGFISVLSLVVIFKRKMWRQFSVFCLHLSFLVILAGALTSYMTSKDGTLHLRQGSTADYFFLKKTNESSPLSFSLRLDSFAVECYPGTTAPSDYKSFVTYHISGDSISQSSIISMNNILSIDGYRFYQTSFDSDCRGTILTVNYDLWGTNITYFGYALLALSMIMVLLLSNTFRRLLRHPLLRRNLFLFALLYFCSFSLSTTAAEAIPSINRDKANELSRQQVIYNNRTAPLNTLACDFLKKIYGKETYRGLSAEQVLFGWGLRPDVWKEQPMILVKHAELRQLLGINGKYAKFTELFNANDYKLKDFAAKEYQGNVSLKKSVQELDEKVGLILMLTQGTLVRPATGKSRVSSARIEAEIIYNALPVTKILFMSCLTLGLFSFFLLLYAMTKGKKNSHIVSVKKAYNILAMFMIVAFLLQLYTYILRWIIIGRIPLSNGYETMLFMALFTLFLGSLLQYRIRYTQPFAFLIAGFTLLVSHLGQMSPQITNLMPVLNSPLLSAHVSIIMIAYSLFAFCMLSGIFSLVLMCIKTRDFRLNQSILQLTILSRSMLYPAVFMLATGIFLGAIWANVSWGNYWSWDPKEVWALITLLVYSLPLHSRSLPSMRKAFIYHLYMVLAFFTVLMTFFGVNFLLGGMHSYA
;
A
#
# COMPACT_ATOMS: atom_id res chain seq x y z
N MET A 1 -12.66 9.25 38.50
CA MET A 1 -13.08 7.94 37.96
C MET A 1 -12.64 6.89 38.96
N ASN A 2 -13.56 6.05 39.45
CA ASN A 2 -13.20 4.98 40.37
C ASN A 2 -12.18 4.05 39.68
N ARG A 3 -11.13 3.65 40.42
CA ARG A 3 -10.05 2.78 39.94
C ARG A 3 -10.61 1.46 39.39
N ILE A 4 -11.69 0.96 39.99
CA ILE A 4 -12.41 -0.26 39.56
C ILE A 4 -12.98 -0.09 38.14
N LEU A 5 -13.80 0.94 37.90
CA LEU A 5 -14.42 1.20 36.60
C LEU A 5 -13.38 1.31 35.47
N LYS A 6 -12.27 1.98 35.75
CA LYS A 6 -11.15 2.09 34.80
C LYS A 6 -10.57 0.73 34.44
N ASN A 7 -10.29 -0.11 35.43
CA ASN A 7 -9.66 -1.40 35.24
C ASN A 7 -10.60 -2.34 34.46
N ILE A 8 -11.90 -2.28 34.73
CA ILE A 8 -12.92 -3.03 33.98
C ILE A 8 -12.91 -2.63 32.51
N ILE A 9 -12.97 -1.33 32.19
CA ILE A 9 -12.96 -0.87 30.79
C ILE A 9 -11.67 -1.30 30.08
N LEU A 10 -10.52 -1.14 30.74
CA LEU A 10 -9.24 -1.55 30.16
C LEU A 10 -9.20 -3.07 29.90
N PHE A 11 -9.68 -3.87 30.86
CA PHE A 11 -9.76 -5.32 30.72
C PHE A 11 -10.67 -5.73 29.55
N LEU A 12 -11.85 -5.11 29.41
CA LEU A 12 -12.77 -5.39 28.32
C LEU A 12 -12.18 -4.99 26.96
N LEU A 13 -11.54 -3.83 26.85
CA LEU A 13 -10.86 -3.41 25.62
C LEU A 13 -9.69 -4.33 25.25
N THR A 14 -8.91 -4.77 26.23
CA THR A 14 -7.82 -5.74 25.99
C THR A 14 -8.38 -7.09 25.54
N THR A 15 -9.44 -7.56 26.19
CA THR A 15 -10.15 -8.81 25.81
C THR A 15 -10.69 -8.70 24.38
N MET A 16 -11.27 -7.55 24.02
CA MET A 16 -11.75 -7.29 22.66
C MET A 16 -10.62 -7.36 21.63
N VAL A 17 -9.50 -6.68 21.87
CA VAL A 17 -8.34 -6.71 20.96
C VAL A 17 -7.80 -8.13 20.78
N ILE A 18 -7.73 -8.91 21.86
CA ILE A 18 -7.30 -10.32 21.79
C ILE A 18 -8.31 -11.17 21.00
N ALA A 19 -9.60 -11.03 21.26
CA ALA A 19 -10.66 -11.75 20.56
C ALA A 19 -10.63 -11.47 19.05
N LEU A 20 -10.47 -10.21 18.66
CA LEU A 20 -10.32 -9.80 17.26
C LEU A 20 -9.08 -10.43 16.62
N GLY A 21 -7.92 -10.37 17.29
CA GLY A 21 -6.68 -10.96 16.79
C GLY A 21 -6.78 -12.49 16.60
N ILE A 22 -7.34 -13.19 17.58
CA ILE A 22 -7.60 -14.64 17.51
C ILE A 22 -8.58 -14.96 16.38
N GLY A 23 -9.64 -14.17 16.21
CA GLY A 23 -10.60 -14.32 15.11
C GLY A 23 -9.91 -14.37 13.74
N THR A 24 -8.99 -13.45 13.48
CA THR A 24 -8.24 -13.43 12.21
C THR A 24 -7.32 -14.64 12.00
N ILE A 25 -6.80 -15.24 13.07
CA ILE A 25 -5.97 -16.46 12.97
C ILE A 25 -6.84 -17.67 12.68
N ILE A 26 -8.01 -17.77 13.34
CA ILE A 26 -8.97 -18.85 13.10
C ILE A 26 -9.52 -18.75 11.67
N GLU A 27 -9.74 -17.53 11.17
CA GLU A 27 -10.25 -17.29 9.81
C GLU A 27 -9.36 -17.89 8.74
N LYS A 28 -8.03 -17.80 8.93
CA LYS A 28 -7.07 -18.43 8.01
C LYS A 28 -7.25 -19.95 7.91
N VAL A 29 -7.63 -20.61 9.01
CA VAL A 29 -7.72 -22.07 9.10
C VAL A 29 -9.10 -22.58 8.70
N ASN A 30 -10.15 -21.87 9.11
CA ASN A 30 -11.55 -22.32 9.03
C ASN A 30 -12.40 -21.56 7.99
N GLY A 31 -11.87 -20.48 7.40
CA GLY A 31 -12.59 -19.62 6.46
C GLY A 31 -13.36 -18.47 7.13
N SER A 32 -13.70 -17.46 6.31
CA SER A 32 -14.36 -16.23 6.74
C SER A 32 -15.81 -16.46 7.21
N GLU A 33 -16.52 -17.38 6.57
CA GLU A 33 -17.90 -17.72 6.93
C GLU A 33 -17.99 -18.32 8.34
N TYR A 34 -17.08 -19.25 8.67
CA TYR A 34 -17.01 -19.89 9.98
C TYR A 34 -16.76 -18.88 11.11
N VAL A 35 -15.79 -17.98 10.94
CA VAL A 35 -15.45 -16.97 11.96
C VAL A 35 -16.55 -15.93 12.10
N SER A 36 -17.16 -15.53 10.99
CA SER A 36 -18.30 -14.62 11.00
C SER A 36 -19.43 -15.19 11.87
N GLU A 37 -19.83 -16.44 11.66
CA GLU A 37 -20.91 -17.07 12.43
C GLU A 37 -20.53 -17.36 13.90
N LYS A 38 -19.37 -17.98 14.14
CA LYS A 38 -19.00 -18.49 15.47
C LYS A 38 -18.35 -17.46 16.38
N ILE A 39 -17.79 -16.38 15.83
CA ILE A 39 -17.07 -15.36 16.60
C ILE A 39 -17.78 -14.02 16.44
N TYR A 40 -17.76 -13.39 15.26
CA TYR A 40 -18.18 -11.99 15.12
C TYR A 40 -19.69 -11.77 15.28
N HIS A 41 -20.52 -12.77 14.95
CA HIS A 41 -21.97 -12.74 15.14
C HIS A 41 -22.45 -13.52 16.36
N SER A 42 -21.53 -14.00 17.20
CA SER A 42 -21.86 -14.72 18.41
C SER A 42 -22.37 -13.79 19.52
N LEU A 43 -23.24 -14.30 20.38
CA LEU A 43 -23.83 -13.54 21.47
C LEU A 43 -22.77 -12.95 22.42
N TRP A 44 -21.74 -13.73 22.78
CA TRP A 44 -20.70 -13.28 23.71
C TRP A 44 -19.89 -12.10 23.15
N PHE A 45 -19.62 -12.10 21.84
CA PHE A 45 -18.88 -11.03 21.18
C PHE A 45 -19.73 -9.76 21.09
N CYS A 46 -21.01 -9.89 20.74
CA CYS A 46 -21.97 -8.77 20.77
C CYS A 46 -22.13 -8.18 22.18
N LEU A 47 -22.24 -9.03 23.21
CA LEU A 47 -22.30 -8.59 24.60
C LEU A 47 -21.04 -7.84 25.04
N LEU A 48 -19.86 -8.25 24.56
CA LEU A 48 -18.60 -7.56 24.85
C LEU A 48 -18.62 -6.11 24.34
N TRP A 49 -19.06 -5.88 23.10
CA TRP A 49 -19.27 -4.54 22.56
C TRP A 49 -20.35 -3.76 23.33
N GLY A 50 -21.45 -4.42 23.68
CA GLY A 50 -22.52 -3.83 24.50
C GLY A 50 -22.01 -3.31 25.84
N PHE A 51 -21.25 -4.12 26.59
CA PHE A 51 -20.68 -3.72 27.87
C PHE A 51 -19.69 -2.55 27.72
N ILE A 52 -18.82 -2.58 26.72
CA ILE A 52 -17.90 -1.46 26.44
C ILE A 52 -18.70 -0.17 26.16
N SER A 53 -19.78 -0.26 25.39
CA SER A 53 -20.62 0.88 25.01
C SER A 53 -21.33 1.49 26.21
N VAL A 54 -21.97 0.66 27.05
CA VAL A 54 -22.66 1.09 28.27
C VAL A 54 -21.68 1.74 29.24
N LEU A 55 -20.51 1.13 29.48
CA LEU A 55 -19.51 1.70 30.37
C LEU A 55 -18.92 3.00 29.82
N SER A 56 -18.74 3.11 28.51
CA SER A 56 -18.31 4.35 27.86
C SER A 56 -19.33 5.47 28.06
N LEU A 57 -20.63 5.17 27.91
CA LEU A 57 -21.71 6.10 28.19
C LEU A 57 -21.69 6.57 29.65
N VAL A 58 -21.56 5.64 30.61
CA VAL A 58 -21.42 5.97 32.04
C VAL A 58 -20.23 6.92 32.29
N VAL A 59 -19.09 6.69 31.62
CA VAL A 59 -17.91 7.57 31.73
C VAL A 59 -18.18 8.96 31.15
N ILE A 60 -18.84 9.04 29.99
CA ILE A 60 -19.24 10.31 29.35
C ILE A 60 -20.05 11.17 30.33
N PHE A 61 -21.06 10.58 30.97
CA PHE A 61 -21.92 11.29 31.92
C PHE A 61 -21.19 11.65 33.21
N LYS A 62 -20.49 10.70 33.84
CA LYS A 62 -19.77 10.95 35.11
C LYS A 62 -18.68 12.02 34.97
N ARG A 63 -18.09 12.18 33.79
CA ARG A 63 -17.07 13.20 33.53
C ARG A 63 -17.62 14.52 33.01
N LYS A 64 -18.94 14.63 32.83
CA LYS A 64 -19.59 15.81 32.24
C LYS A 64 -18.93 16.22 30.93
N MET A 65 -18.65 15.25 30.06
CA MET A 65 -17.85 15.47 28.85
C MET A 65 -18.47 16.47 27.88
N TRP A 66 -19.78 16.73 27.96
CA TRP A 66 -20.45 17.80 27.22
C TRP A 66 -19.84 19.19 27.44
N ARG A 67 -19.14 19.43 28.55
CA ARG A 67 -18.34 20.65 28.78
C ARG A 67 -17.14 20.77 27.83
N GLN A 68 -16.69 19.65 27.26
CA GLN A 68 -15.66 19.57 26.22
C GLN A 68 -16.32 19.04 24.94
N PHE A 69 -17.15 19.87 24.32
CA PHE A 69 -18.03 19.49 23.21
C PHE A 69 -17.34 18.64 22.13
N SER A 70 -16.14 19.01 21.69
CA SER A 70 -15.40 18.25 20.66
C SER A 70 -15.02 16.83 21.09
N VAL A 71 -14.62 16.64 22.34
CA VAL A 71 -14.25 15.32 22.87
C VAL A 71 -15.51 14.49 23.14
N PHE A 72 -16.61 15.13 23.57
CA PHE A 72 -17.91 14.51 23.70
C PHE A 72 -18.42 13.97 22.35
N CYS A 73 -18.47 14.80 21.31
CA CYS A 73 -18.87 14.39 19.97
C CYS A 73 -18.02 13.24 19.42
N LEU A 74 -16.70 13.25 19.72
CA LEU A 74 -15.78 12.19 19.32
C LEU A 74 -16.08 10.84 19.97
N HIS A 75 -16.55 10.80 21.22
CA HIS A 75 -16.91 9.53 21.86
C HIS A 75 -18.35 9.13 21.52
N LEU A 76 -19.24 10.11 21.35
CA LEU A 76 -20.61 9.87 20.92
C LEU A 76 -20.66 9.25 19.53
N SER A 77 -19.79 9.66 18.61
CA SER A 77 -19.74 9.08 17.26
C SER A 77 -19.50 7.57 17.26
N PHE A 78 -18.62 7.05 18.13
CA PHE A 78 -18.42 5.59 18.25
C PHE A 78 -19.68 4.87 18.73
N LEU A 79 -20.45 5.46 19.65
CA LEU A 79 -21.72 4.89 20.10
C LEU A 79 -22.76 4.89 18.97
N VAL A 80 -22.81 5.95 18.16
CA VAL A 80 -23.69 6.05 16.99
C VAL A 80 -23.30 5.01 15.93
N ILE A 81 -22.00 4.84 15.66
CA ILE A 81 -21.48 3.82 14.74
C ILE A 81 -21.90 2.42 15.21
N LEU A 82 -21.74 2.11 16.51
CA LEU A 82 -22.15 0.82 17.07
C LEU A 82 -23.67 0.62 17.04
N ALA A 83 -24.47 1.66 17.27
CA ALA A 83 -25.92 1.60 17.15
C ALA A 83 -26.37 1.35 15.70
N GLY A 84 -25.70 1.98 14.72
CA GLY A 84 -25.92 1.73 13.30
C GLY A 84 -25.56 0.29 12.92
N ALA A 85 -24.40 -0.20 13.36
CA ALA A 85 -23.98 -1.58 13.14
C ALA A 85 -24.92 -2.61 13.78
N LEU A 86 -25.43 -2.33 14.99
CA LEU A 86 -26.45 -3.16 15.64
C LEU A 86 -27.76 -3.17 14.84
N THR A 87 -28.17 -2.01 14.33
CA THR A 87 -29.37 -1.90 13.49
C THR A 87 -29.20 -2.74 12.22
N SER A 88 -28.08 -2.60 11.50
CA SER A 88 -27.78 -3.43 10.32
C SER A 88 -27.76 -4.93 10.69
N TYR A 89 -27.11 -5.31 11.80
CA TYR A 89 -27.10 -6.71 12.25
C TYR A 89 -28.50 -7.29 12.47
N MET A 90 -29.45 -6.49 12.96
CA MET A 90 -30.81 -6.93 13.24
C MET A 90 -31.74 -6.89 12.01
N THR A 91 -31.56 -5.95 11.10
CA THR A 91 -32.52 -5.68 10.01
C THR A 91 -32.01 -5.98 8.61
N SER A 92 -30.69 -6.09 8.41
CA SER A 92 -30.11 -6.27 7.08
C SER A 92 -30.30 -7.69 6.56
N LYS A 93 -30.38 -7.82 5.23
CA LYS A 93 -30.35 -9.10 4.53
C LYS A 93 -29.27 -9.06 3.46
N ASP A 94 -28.45 -10.11 3.40
CA ASP A 94 -27.40 -10.27 2.40
C ASP A 94 -27.60 -11.57 1.61
N GLY A 95 -27.27 -11.53 0.32
CA GLY A 95 -27.50 -12.66 -0.57
C GLY A 95 -26.96 -12.46 -1.97
N THR A 96 -27.26 -13.41 -2.86
CA THR A 96 -26.79 -13.41 -4.25
C THR A 96 -27.94 -13.56 -5.22
N LEU A 97 -27.81 -12.92 -6.37
CA LEU A 97 -28.75 -12.97 -7.48
C LEU A 97 -27.97 -13.32 -8.76
N HIS A 98 -28.29 -14.46 -9.37
CA HIS A 98 -27.79 -14.85 -10.67
C HIS A 98 -28.83 -14.55 -11.73
N LEU A 99 -28.44 -13.80 -12.76
CA LEU A 99 -29.30 -13.45 -13.89
C LEU A 99 -28.62 -13.84 -15.19
N ARG A 100 -29.37 -14.51 -16.07
CA ARG A 100 -28.97 -14.73 -17.46
C ARG A 100 -29.59 -13.68 -18.37
N GLN A 101 -28.98 -13.44 -19.52
CA GLN A 101 -29.46 -12.44 -20.48
C GLN A 101 -30.92 -12.73 -20.88
N GLY A 102 -31.77 -11.71 -20.78
CA GLY A 102 -33.21 -11.79 -21.02
C GLY A 102 -34.04 -12.31 -19.85
N SER A 103 -33.42 -12.91 -18.82
CA SER A 103 -34.14 -13.39 -17.63
C SER A 103 -34.49 -12.23 -16.70
N THR A 104 -35.66 -12.34 -16.08
CA THR A 104 -36.15 -11.42 -15.05
C THR A 104 -36.22 -12.16 -13.72
N ALA A 105 -35.79 -11.53 -12.64
CA ALA A 105 -35.90 -12.04 -11.29
C ALA A 105 -36.63 -11.04 -10.39
N ASP A 106 -37.42 -11.57 -9.48
CA ASP A 106 -38.20 -10.90 -8.44
C ASP A 106 -37.84 -11.43 -7.05
N TYR A 107 -36.76 -12.22 -6.93
CA TYR A 107 -36.21 -12.74 -5.68
C TYR A 107 -34.69 -12.83 -5.74
N PHE A 108 -34.04 -13.02 -4.59
CA PHE A 108 -32.61 -13.32 -4.46
C PHE A 108 -32.40 -14.43 -3.41
N PHE A 109 -31.24 -15.09 -3.42
CA PHE A 109 -30.92 -16.16 -2.45
C PHE A 109 -30.15 -15.60 -1.27
N LEU A 110 -30.65 -15.83 -0.05
CA LEU A 110 -30.00 -15.39 1.19
C LEU A 110 -28.68 -16.13 1.41
N LYS A 111 -27.63 -15.42 1.82
CA LYS A 111 -26.30 -16.01 2.00
C LYS A 111 -26.28 -17.10 3.09
N LYS A 112 -27.04 -16.89 4.18
CA LYS A 112 -27.01 -17.77 5.37
C LYS A 112 -27.82 -19.06 5.22
N THR A 113 -29.00 -18.97 4.61
CA THR A 113 -29.95 -20.09 4.52
C THR A 113 -30.06 -20.65 3.11
N ASN A 114 -29.52 -19.94 2.11
CA ASN A 114 -29.72 -20.22 0.68
C ASN A 114 -31.21 -20.28 0.27
N GLU A 115 -32.09 -19.69 1.07
CA GLU A 115 -33.52 -19.58 0.79
C GLU A 115 -33.79 -18.34 -0.08
N SER A 116 -34.84 -18.41 -0.89
CA SER A 116 -35.27 -17.27 -1.70
C SER A 116 -35.97 -16.21 -0.84
N SER A 117 -35.59 -14.95 -1.02
CA SER A 117 -36.26 -13.78 -0.46
C SER A 117 -36.78 -12.89 -1.59
N PRO A 118 -38.05 -12.45 -1.56
CA PRO A 118 -38.62 -11.61 -2.61
C PRO A 118 -37.99 -10.21 -2.62
N LEU A 119 -37.96 -9.61 -3.81
CA LEU A 119 -37.63 -8.20 -4.07
C LEU A 119 -38.93 -7.39 -4.17
N SER A 120 -38.87 -6.09 -3.87
CA SER A 120 -40.02 -5.17 -4.05
C SER A 120 -40.27 -4.77 -5.51
N PHE A 121 -39.36 -5.17 -6.41
CA PHE A 121 -39.34 -4.83 -7.83
C PHE A 121 -38.79 -6.02 -8.64
N SER A 122 -39.05 -6.03 -9.94
CA SER A 122 -38.45 -7.01 -10.85
C SER A 122 -37.20 -6.45 -11.50
N LEU A 123 -36.13 -7.25 -11.59
CA LEU A 123 -34.86 -6.91 -12.22
C LEU A 123 -34.57 -7.83 -13.40
N ARG A 124 -34.30 -7.27 -14.57
CA ARG A 124 -33.96 -8.00 -15.80
C ARG A 124 -32.54 -7.67 -16.25
N LEU A 125 -31.80 -8.69 -16.69
CA LEU A 125 -30.52 -8.48 -17.37
C LEU A 125 -30.73 -8.33 -18.88
N ASP A 126 -30.39 -7.18 -19.45
CA ASP A 126 -30.49 -6.93 -20.88
C ASP A 126 -29.24 -7.43 -21.63
N SER A 127 -28.05 -7.20 -21.05
CA SER A 127 -26.78 -7.71 -21.56
C SER A 127 -25.65 -7.58 -20.52
N PHE A 128 -24.59 -8.36 -20.69
CA PHE A 128 -23.36 -8.26 -19.91
C PHE A 128 -22.16 -8.05 -20.85
N ALA A 129 -21.20 -7.22 -20.45
CA ALA A 129 -19.99 -6.96 -21.21
C ALA A 129 -18.76 -6.83 -20.31
N VAL A 130 -17.65 -7.43 -20.75
CA VAL A 130 -16.32 -7.20 -20.19
C VAL A 130 -15.63 -6.13 -21.05
N GLU A 131 -15.40 -4.96 -20.49
CA GLU A 131 -14.62 -3.92 -21.16
C GLU A 131 -13.14 -4.16 -20.87
N CYS A 132 -12.30 -4.07 -21.90
CA CYS A 132 -10.85 -4.26 -21.79
C CYS A 132 -10.08 -2.98 -22.11
N TYR A 133 -8.88 -2.86 -21.55
CA TYR A 133 -7.98 -1.76 -21.91
C TYR A 133 -7.61 -1.82 -23.40
N PRO A 134 -7.58 -0.66 -24.10
CA PRO A 134 -7.33 -0.62 -25.54
C PRO A 134 -6.06 -1.38 -25.96
N GLY A 135 -6.19 -2.31 -26.90
CA GLY A 135 -5.07 -3.11 -27.43
C GLY A 135 -4.63 -4.28 -26.54
N THR A 136 -5.38 -4.60 -25.47
CA THR A 136 -5.04 -5.66 -24.51
C THR A 136 -6.25 -6.53 -24.21
N THR A 137 -6.00 -7.68 -23.58
CA THR A 137 -7.05 -8.57 -23.04
C THR A 137 -7.32 -8.33 -21.55
N ALA A 138 -6.68 -7.32 -20.94
CA ALA A 138 -6.84 -7.03 -19.53
C ALA A 138 -8.18 -6.29 -19.29
N PRO A 139 -9.02 -6.78 -18.37
CA PRO A 139 -10.32 -6.16 -18.08
C PRO A 139 -10.13 -4.80 -17.40
N SER A 140 -10.84 -3.79 -17.89
CA SER A 140 -10.94 -2.44 -17.35
C SER A 140 -12.26 -2.18 -16.62
N ASP A 141 -13.34 -2.90 -16.98
CA ASP A 141 -14.62 -2.89 -16.25
C ASP A 141 -15.46 -4.14 -16.58
N TYR A 142 -16.44 -4.43 -15.73
CA TYR A 142 -17.45 -5.48 -15.92
C TYR A 142 -18.83 -4.84 -15.80
N LYS A 143 -19.58 -4.77 -16.90
CA LYS A 143 -20.85 -4.02 -16.97
C LYS A 143 -22.04 -4.95 -17.16
N SER A 144 -23.00 -4.87 -16.25
CA SER A 144 -24.33 -5.46 -16.37
C SER A 144 -25.34 -4.37 -16.72
N PHE A 145 -25.91 -4.43 -17.91
CA PHE A 145 -27.00 -3.55 -18.34
C PHE A 145 -28.31 -4.16 -17.87
N VAL A 146 -29.01 -3.46 -17.00
CA VAL A 146 -30.20 -3.98 -16.34
C VAL A 146 -31.37 -3.02 -16.50
N THR A 147 -32.57 -3.60 -16.63
CA THR A 147 -33.83 -2.88 -16.59
C THR A 147 -34.61 -3.35 -15.37
N TYR A 148 -35.16 -2.42 -14.60
CA TYR A 148 -35.98 -2.73 -13.44
C TYR A 148 -37.34 -2.04 -13.49
N HIS A 149 -38.29 -2.64 -12.78
CA HIS A 149 -39.67 -2.18 -12.71
C HIS A 149 -40.17 -2.28 -11.26
N ILE A 150 -40.46 -1.12 -10.66
CA ILE A 150 -40.97 -1.01 -9.30
C ILE A 150 -42.49 -1.23 -9.30
N SER A 151 -42.98 -2.04 -8.36
CA SER A 151 -44.41 -2.33 -8.24
C SER A 151 -45.21 -1.05 -7.94
N GLY A 152 -45.92 -0.52 -8.93
CA GLY A 152 -46.74 0.70 -8.82
C GLY A 152 -46.37 1.82 -9.79
N ASP A 153 -45.18 1.76 -10.41
CA ASP A 153 -44.76 2.68 -11.47
C ASP A 153 -45.04 2.08 -12.86
N SER A 154 -45.48 2.89 -13.82
CA SER A 154 -45.73 2.44 -15.20
C SER A 154 -44.50 2.49 -16.11
N ILE A 155 -43.34 2.92 -15.59
CA ILE A 155 -42.14 3.21 -16.38
C ILE A 155 -40.99 2.28 -15.96
N SER A 156 -40.50 1.49 -16.91
CA SER A 156 -39.26 0.72 -16.75
C SER A 156 -38.04 1.64 -16.78
N GLN A 157 -37.14 1.50 -15.81
CA GLN A 157 -35.90 2.28 -15.75
C GLN A 157 -34.71 1.39 -16.09
N SER A 158 -33.80 1.90 -16.93
CA SER A 158 -32.55 1.23 -17.27
C SER A 158 -31.40 1.78 -16.43
N SER A 159 -30.49 0.89 -16.02
CA SER A 159 -29.30 1.24 -15.26
C SER A 159 -28.15 0.31 -15.62
N ILE A 160 -26.95 0.69 -15.18
CA ILE A 160 -25.73 -0.08 -15.40
C ILE A 160 -25.13 -0.38 -14.02
N ILE A 161 -24.95 -1.66 -13.73
CA ILE A 161 -24.18 -2.12 -12.57
C ILE A 161 -22.77 -2.43 -13.06
N SER A 162 -21.76 -1.80 -12.47
CA SER A 162 -20.36 -2.08 -12.80
C SER A 162 -19.41 -1.87 -11.62
N MET A 163 -18.11 -2.08 -11.82
CA MET A 163 -17.14 -1.95 -10.73
C MET A 163 -17.07 -0.48 -10.27
N ASN A 164 -17.25 -0.25 -8.97
CA ASN A 164 -17.39 1.09 -8.37
C ASN A 164 -18.67 1.85 -8.76
N ASN A 165 -19.67 1.18 -9.35
CA ASN A 165 -20.97 1.74 -9.67
C ASN A 165 -22.10 0.75 -9.36
N ILE A 166 -22.64 0.85 -8.16
CA ILE A 166 -23.71 -0.04 -7.68
C ILE A 166 -25.10 0.48 -8.05
N LEU A 167 -26.07 -0.43 -8.21
CA LEU A 167 -27.48 -0.07 -8.30
C LEU A 167 -28.08 -0.05 -6.89
N SER A 168 -28.75 1.05 -6.53
CA SER A 168 -29.41 1.21 -5.24
C SER A 168 -30.89 1.56 -5.42
N ILE A 169 -31.80 0.71 -4.95
CA ILE A 169 -33.26 0.86 -5.09
C ILE A 169 -33.92 0.41 -3.78
N ASP A 170 -34.80 1.21 -3.17
CA ASP A 170 -35.59 0.84 -1.97
C ASP A 170 -34.80 0.20 -0.82
N GLY A 171 -33.55 0.64 -0.61
CA GLY A 171 -32.65 0.07 0.41
C GLY A 171 -31.91 -1.21 0.00
N TYR A 172 -32.18 -1.75 -1.19
CA TYR A 172 -31.39 -2.81 -1.83
C TYR A 172 -30.21 -2.20 -2.60
N ARG A 173 -29.05 -2.83 -2.48
CA ARG A 173 -27.82 -2.50 -3.20
C ARG A 173 -27.33 -3.72 -3.96
N PHE A 174 -27.10 -3.57 -5.26
CA PHE A 174 -26.60 -4.62 -6.15
C PHE A 174 -25.22 -4.23 -6.65
N TYR A 175 -24.29 -5.15 -6.52
CA TYR A 175 -22.95 -4.98 -7.03
C TYR A 175 -22.46 -6.22 -7.76
N GLN A 176 -21.64 -5.99 -8.78
CA GLN A 176 -21.08 -7.03 -9.62
C GLN A 176 -20.06 -7.85 -8.83
N THR A 177 -20.28 -9.17 -8.70
CA THR A 177 -19.34 -10.07 -8.03
C THR A 177 -18.67 -11.06 -8.95
N SER A 178 -19.42 -11.66 -9.86
CA SER A 178 -18.90 -12.64 -10.81
C SER A 178 -19.79 -12.71 -12.05
N PHE A 179 -19.40 -13.48 -13.05
CA PHE A 179 -20.15 -13.63 -14.29
C PHE A 179 -19.94 -15.03 -14.87
N ASP A 180 -20.85 -15.45 -15.76
CA ASP A 180 -20.76 -16.75 -16.42
C ASP A 180 -19.61 -16.74 -17.44
N SER A 181 -18.89 -17.86 -17.58
CA SER A 181 -17.74 -17.96 -18.50
C SER A 181 -18.07 -17.67 -19.97
N ASP A 182 -19.34 -17.80 -20.36
CA ASP A 182 -19.84 -17.47 -21.70
C ASP A 182 -20.22 -15.98 -21.88
N CYS A 183 -20.02 -15.16 -20.85
CA CYS A 183 -20.38 -13.74 -20.80
C CYS A 183 -21.87 -13.45 -21.04
N ARG A 184 -22.76 -14.42 -20.82
CA ARG A 184 -24.22 -14.27 -20.99
C ARG A 184 -24.99 -14.24 -19.66
N GLY A 185 -24.30 -14.32 -18.54
CA GLY A 185 -24.90 -14.25 -17.22
C GLY A 185 -24.06 -13.43 -16.25
N THR A 186 -24.73 -12.83 -15.27
CA THR A 186 -24.14 -11.99 -14.24
C THR A 186 -24.52 -12.52 -12.86
N ILE A 187 -23.56 -12.52 -11.94
CA ILE A 187 -23.78 -12.85 -10.53
C ILE A 187 -23.58 -11.57 -9.73
N LEU A 188 -24.69 -11.07 -9.20
CA LEU A 188 -24.77 -9.88 -8.38
C LEU A 188 -24.87 -10.29 -6.92
N THR A 189 -24.19 -9.59 -6.04
CA THR A 189 -24.48 -9.67 -4.62
C THR A 189 -25.46 -8.58 -4.23
N VAL A 190 -26.41 -8.94 -3.39
CA VAL A 190 -27.53 -8.12 -2.94
C VAL A 190 -27.34 -7.83 -1.46
N ASN A 191 -27.37 -6.56 -1.08
CA ASN A 191 -27.36 -6.12 0.31
C ASN A 191 -28.57 -5.21 0.56
N TYR A 192 -29.46 -5.62 1.44
CA TYR A 192 -30.60 -4.84 1.89
C TYR A 192 -30.34 -4.27 3.27
N ASP A 193 -30.34 -2.94 3.41
CA ASP A 193 -30.25 -2.24 4.69
C ASP A 193 -30.85 -0.83 4.59
N LEU A 194 -31.97 -0.61 5.26
CA LEU A 194 -32.72 0.65 5.16
C LEU A 194 -32.19 1.75 6.10
N TRP A 195 -31.72 1.37 7.29
CA TRP A 195 -31.43 2.32 8.38
C TRP A 195 -29.99 2.26 8.87
N GLY A 196 -29.43 1.07 9.02
CA GLY A 196 -28.18 0.88 9.76
C GLY A 196 -26.98 1.54 9.08
N THR A 197 -26.89 1.45 7.75
CA THR A 197 -25.88 2.15 6.95
C THR A 197 -25.94 3.66 7.18
N ASN A 198 -27.14 4.26 7.10
CA ASN A 198 -27.33 5.70 7.25
C ASN A 198 -26.95 6.20 8.66
N ILE A 199 -27.35 5.47 9.70
CA ILE A 199 -26.99 5.77 11.09
C ILE A 199 -25.47 5.68 11.27
N THR A 200 -24.86 4.62 10.75
CA THR A 200 -23.40 4.42 10.81
C THR A 200 -22.65 5.57 10.12
N TYR A 201 -23.14 6.03 8.97
CA TYR A 201 -22.54 7.11 8.20
C TYR A 201 -22.67 8.45 8.89
N PHE A 202 -23.81 8.71 9.53
CA PHE A 202 -23.97 9.86 10.41
C PHE A 202 -22.96 9.83 11.56
N GLY A 203 -22.77 8.65 12.19
CA GLY A 203 -21.74 8.42 13.19
C GLY A 203 -20.33 8.71 12.68
N TYR A 204 -19.98 8.24 11.49
CA TYR A 204 -18.68 8.53 10.89
C TYR A 204 -18.49 10.01 10.53
N ALA A 205 -19.51 10.69 9.99
CA ALA A 205 -19.45 12.12 9.72
C ALA A 205 -19.21 12.92 11.01
N LEU A 206 -19.90 12.53 12.10
CA LEU A 206 -19.69 13.08 13.43
C LEU A 206 -18.27 12.82 13.95
N LEU A 207 -17.71 11.62 13.71
CA LEU A 207 -16.33 11.28 14.05
C LEU A 207 -15.35 12.19 13.32
N ALA A 208 -15.47 12.32 11.99
CA ALA A 208 -14.58 13.15 11.19
C ALA A 208 -14.61 14.62 11.64
N LEU A 209 -15.82 15.19 11.82
CA LEU A 209 -15.99 16.57 12.25
C LEU A 209 -15.42 16.80 13.66
N SER A 210 -15.71 15.90 14.60
CA SER A 210 -15.24 16.02 15.98
C SER A 210 -13.73 15.92 16.08
N MET A 211 -13.09 15.08 15.28
CA MET A 211 -11.63 14.97 15.27
C MET A 211 -10.96 16.21 14.65
N ILE A 212 -11.52 16.79 13.58
CA ILE A 212 -11.07 18.08 13.05
C ILE A 212 -11.16 19.16 14.13
N MET A 213 -12.29 19.23 14.84
CA MET A 213 -12.47 20.16 15.96
C MET A 213 -11.42 19.94 17.05
N VAL A 214 -11.15 18.69 17.46
CA VAL A 214 -10.13 18.37 18.47
C VAL A 214 -8.74 18.83 18.02
N LEU A 215 -8.37 18.60 16.75
CA LEU A 215 -7.09 19.05 16.22
C LEU A 215 -6.98 20.57 16.22
N LEU A 216 -7.98 21.28 15.67
CA LEU A 216 -7.99 22.73 15.57
C LEU A 216 -8.06 23.43 16.93
N LEU A 217 -8.76 22.86 17.90
CA LEU A 217 -8.90 23.44 19.25
C LEU A 217 -7.73 23.09 20.17
N SER A 218 -6.91 22.10 19.81
CA SER A 218 -5.70 21.81 20.57
C SER A 218 -4.67 22.96 20.47
N ASN A 219 -4.22 23.47 21.63
CA ASN A 219 -3.23 24.56 21.67
C ASN A 219 -1.87 24.15 21.06
N THR A 220 -1.56 22.86 21.08
CA THR A 220 -0.30 22.29 20.58
C THR A 220 -0.24 22.35 19.05
N PHE A 221 -1.33 22.02 18.36
CA PHE A 221 -1.40 22.01 16.89
C PHE A 221 -1.50 23.42 16.30
N ARG A 222 -2.26 24.33 16.92
CA ARG A 222 -2.34 25.74 16.51
C ARG A 222 -0.99 26.46 16.53
N ARG A 223 -0.10 26.11 17.47
CA ARG A 223 1.28 26.62 17.52
C ARG A 223 2.17 26.10 16.37
N LEU A 224 1.85 24.92 15.84
CA LEU A 224 2.55 24.36 14.68
C LEU A 224 2.15 25.08 13.37
N LEU A 225 0.86 25.40 13.21
CA LEU A 225 0.28 25.98 11.98
C LEU A 225 0.52 27.49 11.79
N ARG A 226 0.56 28.30 12.86
CA ARG A 226 0.64 29.77 12.74
C ARG A 226 2.06 30.32 12.50
N HIS A 227 3.01 29.50 12.05
CA HIS A 227 4.39 29.93 11.97
C HIS A 227 4.75 30.53 10.59
N PRO A 228 5.46 31.68 10.53
CA PRO A 228 5.79 32.41 9.29
C PRO A 228 6.62 31.63 8.26
N LEU A 229 7.09 30.42 8.57
CA LEU A 229 7.87 29.58 7.66
C LEU A 229 7.00 28.74 6.70
N LEU A 230 5.71 28.55 7.01
CA LEU A 230 4.73 27.94 6.09
C LEU A 230 4.44 28.86 4.88
N ARG A 231 4.74 30.16 4.99
CA ARG A 231 4.65 31.13 3.88
C ARG A 231 5.94 31.25 3.07
N ARG A 232 7.08 30.73 3.55
CA ARG A 232 8.42 31.02 2.99
C ARG A 232 9.09 29.85 2.28
N ASN A 233 8.34 28.80 1.97
CA ASN A 233 8.86 27.58 1.33
C ASN A 233 8.16 27.23 0.00
N LEU A 234 7.73 28.24 -0.77
CA LEU A 234 7.34 28.05 -2.18
C LEU A 234 8.49 28.33 -3.17
N PHE A 235 9.68 28.71 -2.68
CA PHE A 235 10.77 29.22 -3.52
C PHE A 235 11.94 28.24 -3.73
N LEU A 236 11.80 26.98 -3.29
CA LEU A 236 12.84 25.94 -3.41
C LEU A 236 12.64 25.00 -4.62
N PHE A 237 11.81 25.39 -5.59
CA PHE A 237 11.61 24.67 -6.85
C PHE A 237 12.69 24.96 -7.92
N ALA A 238 13.68 25.81 -7.63
CA ALA A 238 14.68 26.26 -8.59
C ALA A 238 16.07 25.59 -8.45
N LEU A 239 16.19 24.49 -7.70
CA LEU A 239 17.47 23.77 -7.51
C LEU A 239 17.41 22.32 -8.03
N LEU A 240 16.93 22.15 -9.27
CA LEU A 240 17.02 20.91 -10.03
C LEU A 240 17.42 21.18 -11.49
N TYR A 241 18.44 22.03 -11.67
CA TYR A 241 19.15 22.14 -12.94
C TYR A 241 20.65 22.17 -12.66
N PHE A 242 21.21 20.99 -12.40
CA PHE A 242 22.55 20.55 -12.78
C PHE A 242 22.87 19.25 -12.05
N CYS A 243 22.67 18.12 -12.73
CA CYS A 243 23.42 16.91 -12.45
C CYS A 243 23.65 16.21 -13.79
N SER A 244 24.42 16.86 -14.66
CA SER A 244 25.00 16.21 -15.83
C SER A 244 26.07 15.26 -15.32
N PHE A 245 25.71 14.00 -15.13
CA PHE A 245 26.67 12.95 -14.85
C PHE A 245 27.31 12.55 -16.18
N SER A 246 28.60 12.87 -16.34
CA SER A 246 29.39 12.40 -17.48
C SER A 246 29.57 10.89 -17.34
N LEU A 247 28.87 10.11 -18.16
CA LEU A 247 29.05 8.67 -18.23
C LEU A 247 30.33 8.40 -19.02
N SER A 248 31.36 7.89 -18.36
CA SER A 248 32.58 7.41 -19.02
C SER A 248 32.22 6.21 -19.90
N THR A 249 32.28 6.40 -21.22
CA THR A 249 32.19 5.32 -22.20
C THR A 249 33.50 4.56 -22.22
N THR A 250 33.52 3.36 -21.65
CA THR A 250 34.55 2.38 -21.98
C THR A 250 34.19 1.79 -23.34
N ALA A 251 35.06 1.98 -24.32
CA ALA A 251 34.92 1.34 -25.63
C ALA A 251 34.92 -0.18 -25.41
N ALA A 252 33.84 -0.84 -25.83
CA ALA A 252 33.73 -2.28 -25.78
C ALA A 252 33.99 -2.88 -27.18
N GLU A 253 34.56 -4.08 -27.18
CA GLU A 253 34.80 -4.90 -28.37
C GLU A 253 33.56 -5.02 -29.27
N ALA A 254 33.82 -5.06 -30.58
CA ALA A 254 32.84 -5.00 -31.66
C ALA A 254 31.93 -6.25 -31.71
N ILE A 255 30.91 -6.32 -30.86
CA ILE A 255 29.78 -7.22 -31.05
C ILE A 255 28.82 -6.59 -32.07
N PRO A 256 28.38 -7.33 -33.11
CA PRO A 256 27.43 -6.83 -34.10
C PRO A 256 26.13 -6.36 -33.43
N SER A 257 25.92 -5.05 -33.43
CA SER A 257 24.72 -4.40 -32.90
C SER A 257 24.43 -3.13 -33.71
N ILE A 258 23.19 -2.64 -33.62
CA ILE A 258 22.78 -1.40 -34.29
C ILE A 258 23.51 -0.18 -33.71
N ASN A 259 23.63 0.88 -34.50
CA ASN A 259 24.17 2.17 -34.06
C ASN A 259 23.36 2.72 -32.86
N ARG A 260 24.05 3.34 -31.90
CA ARG A 260 23.45 3.91 -30.68
C ARG A 260 22.36 4.95 -30.98
N ASP A 261 22.55 5.80 -31.98
CA ASP A 261 21.57 6.83 -32.35
C ASP A 261 20.28 6.20 -32.89
N LYS A 262 20.43 5.16 -33.73
CA LYS A 262 19.29 4.40 -34.23
C LYS A 262 18.59 3.63 -33.11
N ALA A 263 19.34 3.07 -32.16
CA ALA A 263 18.77 2.44 -30.96
C ALA A 263 17.96 3.44 -30.13
N ASN A 264 18.45 4.67 -29.96
CA ASN A 264 17.76 5.74 -29.24
C ASN A 264 16.47 6.20 -29.96
N GLU A 265 16.48 6.26 -31.29
CA GLU A 265 15.26 6.54 -32.07
C GLU A 265 14.21 5.44 -31.88
N LEU A 266 14.62 4.17 -32.00
CA LEU A 266 13.74 3.02 -31.85
C LEU A 266 13.22 2.82 -30.42
N SER A 267 13.96 3.30 -29.42
CA SER A 267 13.58 3.22 -28.00
C SER A 267 12.20 3.83 -27.71
N ARG A 268 11.78 4.83 -28.50
CA ARG A 268 10.52 5.59 -28.38
C ARG A 268 9.32 4.90 -29.05
N GLN A 269 9.56 3.83 -29.81
CA GLN A 269 8.48 3.08 -30.45
C GLN A 269 7.55 2.50 -29.38
N GLN A 270 6.24 2.59 -29.61
CA GLN A 270 5.24 2.17 -28.64
C GLN A 270 4.85 0.72 -28.87
N VAL A 271 4.94 -0.09 -27.81
CA VAL A 271 4.62 -1.51 -27.82
C VAL A 271 3.63 -1.85 -26.70
N ILE A 272 2.87 -2.92 -26.89
CA ILE A 272 2.05 -3.52 -25.84
C ILE A 272 2.94 -4.44 -25.01
N TYR A 273 3.21 -4.04 -23.78
CA TYR A 273 4.01 -4.79 -22.81
C TYR A 273 3.39 -4.71 -21.41
N ASN A 274 3.36 -5.83 -20.69
CA ASN A 274 2.69 -5.95 -19.38
C ASN A 274 1.25 -5.41 -19.37
N ASN A 275 0.47 -5.79 -20.39
CA ASN A 275 -0.92 -5.38 -20.58
C ASN A 275 -1.16 -3.88 -20.62
N ARG A 276 -0.18 -3.08 -21.09
CA ARG A 276 -0.35 -1.65 -21.37
C ARG A 276 0.54 -1.23 -22.53
N THR A 277 0.35 0.01 -23.00
CA THR A 277 1.29 0.64 -23.91
C THR A 277 2.50 1.19 -23.14
N ALA A 278 3.69 0.84 -23.61
CA ALA A 278 4.99 1.24 -23.06
C ALA A 278 5.96 1.56 -24.21
N PRO A 279 7.03 2.33 -23.97
CA PRO A 279 8.11 2.43 -24.94
C PRO A 279 8.86 1.10 -25.07
N LEU A 280 9.42 0.87 -26.26
CA LEU A 280 10.29 -0.28 -26.54
C LEU A 280 11.49 -0.31 -25.58
N ASN A 281 11.98 0.86 -25.15
CA ASN A 281 12.98 0.99 -24.09
C ASN A 281 12.64 0.13 -22.86
N THR A 282 11.40 0.19 -22.37
CA THR A 282 10.98 -0.54 -21.16
C THR A 282 11.03 -2.04 -21.37
N LEU A 283 10.50 -2.54 -22.50
CA LEU A 283 10.60 -3.94 -22.88
C LEU A 283 12.07 -4.39 -22.95
N ALA A 284 12.92 -3.58 -23.59
CA ALA A 284 14.34 -3.88 -23.75
C ALA A 284 15.08 -3.92 -22.40
N CYS A 285 14.86 -2.93 -21.53
CA CYS A 285 15.44 -2.88 -20.19
C CYS A 285 15.02 -4.08 -19.34
N ASP A 286 13.73 -4.43 -19.35
CA ASP A 286 13.22 -5.57 -18.58
C ASP A 286 13.72 -6.90 -19.16
N PHE A 287 13.79 -7.04 -20.49
CA PHE A 287 14.38 -8.20 -21.16
C PHE A 287 15.84 -8.41 -20.74
N LEU A 288 16.68 -7.37 -20.82
CA LEU A 288 18.09 -7.46 -20.45
C LEU A 288 18.27 -7.71 -18.95
N LYS A 289 17.50 -7.03 -18.08
CA LYS A 289 17.52 -7.27 -16.63
C LYS A 289 17.10 -8.69 -16.28
N LYS A 290 16.08 -9.26 -16.94
CA LYS A 290 15.62 -10.62 -16.68
C LYS A 290 16.66 -11.66 -17.10
N ILE A 291 17.28 -11.49 -18.27
CA ILE A 291 18.23 -12.46 -18.82
C ILE A 291 19.60 -12.33 -18.13
N TYR A 292 20.16 -11.13 -18.08
CA TYR A 292 21.53 -10.87 -17.64
C TYR A 292 21.64 -10.33 -16.20
N GLY A 293 20.59 -9.71 -15.66
CA GLY A 293 20.61 -9.15 -14.30
C GLY A 293 21.26 -7.76 -14.18
N LYS A 294 21.71 -7.15 -15.29
CA LYS A 294 22.25 -5.77 -15.32
C LYS A 294 21.55 -4.93 -16.38
N GLU A 295 21.80 -3.63 -16.38
CA GLU A 295 21.16 -2.66 -17.28
C GLU A 295 21.92 -2.46 -18.61
N THR A 296 23.18 -2.88 -18.66
CA THR A 296 24.04 -2.83 -19.85
C THR A 296 24.82 -4.15 -19.98
N TYR A 297 25.14 -4.52 -21.22
CA TYR A 297 25.96 -5.69 -21.52
C TYR A 297 27.17 -5.25 -22.34
N ARG A 298 28.38 -5.36 -21.77
CA ARG A 298 29.64 -4.94 -22.43
C ARG A 298 29.53 -3.55 -23.09
N GLY A 299 29.06 -2.55 -22.34
CA GLY A 299 28.88 -1.18 -22.86
C GLY A 299 27.68 -0.98 -23.79
N LEU A 300 27.03 -2.04 -24.27
CA LEU A 300 25.81 -1.95 -25.07
C LEU A 300 24.59 -1.65 -24.22
N SER A 301 23.69 -0.85 -24.78
CA SER A 301 22.37 -0.56 -24.23
C SER A 301 21.41 -1.73 -24.36
N ALA A 302 20.33 -1.69 -23.59
CA ALA A 302 19.30 -2.71 -23.60
C ALA A 302 18.65 -2.87 -24.99
N GLU A 303 18.42 -1.77 -25.70
CA GLU A 303 17.86 -1.78 -27.06
C GLU A 303 18.84 -2.42 -28.05
N GLN A 304 20.12 -2.07 -27.97
CA GLN A 304 21.15 -2.68 -28.82
C GLN A 304 21.24 -4.19 -28.60
N VAL A 305 21.09 -4.64 -27.35
CA VAL A 305 21.03 -6.07 -27.04
C VAL A 305 19.77 -6.71 -27.62
N LEU A 306 18.59 -6.11 -27.41
CA LEU A 306 17.31 -6.62 -27.92
C LEU A 306 17.34 -6.78 -29.45
N PHE A 307 17.78 -5.74 -30.17
CA PHE A 307 17.91 -5.79 -31.63
C PHE A 307 19.05 -6.70 -32.08
N GLY A 308 20.13 -6.80 -31.31
CA GLY A 308 21.21 -7.75 -31.56
C GLY A 308 20.69 -9.19 -31.61
N TRP A 309 19.91 -9.60 -30.61
CA TRP A 309 19.24 -10.91 -30.58
C TRP A 309 18.29 -11.13 -31.76
N GLY A 310 17.52 -10.10 -32.15
CA GLY A 310 16.58 -10.21 -33.26
C GLY A 310 17.23 -10.27 -34.64
N LEU A 311 18.31 -9.51 -34.87
CA LEU A 311 18.95 -9.36 -36.17
C LEU A 311 20.09 -10.37 -36.40
N ARG A 312 20.81 -10.75 -35.35
CA ARG A 312 21.97 -11.67 -35.41
C ARG A 312 21.90 -12.78 -34.34
N PRO A 313 20.84 -13.62 -34.33
CA PRO A 313 20.74 -14.70 -33.34
C PRO A 313 21.96 -15.64 -33.35
N ASP A 314 22.61 -15.80 -34.50
CA ASP A 314 23.82 -16.63 -34.69
C ASP A 314 24.97 -16.21 -33.76
N VAL A 315 25.20 -14.92 -33.57
CA VAL A 315 26.27 -14.40 -32.70
C VAL A 315 25.81 -14.34 -31.24
N TRP A 316 24.56 -13.95 -31.02
CA TRP A 316 24.04 -13.68 -29.68
C TRP A 316 23.76 -14.95 -28.88
N LYS A 317 23.44 -16.08 -29.54
CA LYS A 317 23.31 -17.39 -28.89
C LYS A 317 24.60 -17.87 -28.22
N GLU A 318 25.75 -17.45 -28.73
CA GLU A 318 27.08 -17.80 -28.20
C GLU A 318 27.57 -16.89 -27.08
N GLN A 319 26.83 -15.82 -26.76
CA GLN A 319 27.22 -14.90 -25.68
C GLN A 319 26.87 -15.48 -24.31
N PRO A 320 27.80 -15.46 -23.33
CA PRO A 320 27.53 -15.90 -21.96
C PRO A 320 26.70 -14.83 -21.22
N MET A 321 25.40 -14.79 -21.51
CA MET A 321 24.49 -13.71 -21.09
C MET A 321 23.34 -14.20 -20.21
N ILE A 322 23.04 -15.49 -20.17
CA ILE A 322 21.88 -16.01 -19.43
C ILE A 322 22.29 -16.29 -17.97
N LEU A 323 21.88 -15.42 -17.04
CA LEU A 323 22.22 -15.54 -15.63
C LEU A 323 21.54 -16.77 -14.99
N VAL A 324 22.35 -17.68 -14.46
CA VAL A 324 21.91 -18.83 -13.65
C VAL A 324 22.38 -18.63 -12.21
N LYS A 325 21.45 -18.23 -11.33
CA LYS A 325 21.78 -17.86 -9.93
C LYS A 325 22.11 -19.08 -9.07
N HIS A 326 21.40 -20.18 -9.26
CA HIS A 326 21.47 -21.36 -8.37
C HIS A 326 22.71 -22.21 -8.67
N ALA A 327 23.53 -22.48 -7.66
CA ALA A 327 24.80 -23.18 -7.84
C ALA A 327 24.63 -24.63 -8.33
N GLU A 328 23.72 -25.37 -7.71
CA GLU A 328 23.41 -26.78 -8.05
C GLU A 328 22.90 -26.91 -9.50
N LEU A 329 22.04 -25.99 -9.95
CA LEU A 329 21.51 -26.01 -11.32
C LEU A 329 22.62 -25.81 -12.36
N ARG A 330 23.64 -24.99 -12.05
CA ARG A 330 24.79 -24.81 -12.92
C ARG A 330 25.65 -26.07 -13.02
N GLN A 331 25.84 -26.77 -11.91
CA GLN A 331 26.56 -28.04 -11.90
C GLN A 331 25.83 -29.10 -12.72
N LEU A 332 24.51 -29.21 -12.53
CA LEU A 332 23.66 -30.15 -13.28
C LEU A 332 23.67 -29.88 -14.80
N LEU A 333 23.75 -28.62 -15.21
CA LEU A 333 23.78 -28.22 -16.62
C LEU A 333 25.20 -28.15 -17.22
N GLY A 334 26.25 -28.34 -16.41
CA GLY A 334 27.64 -28.22 -16.84
C GLY A 334 28.08 -26.80 -17.19
N ILE A 335 27.46 -25.77 -16.60
CA ILE A 335 27.72 -24.36 -16.89
C ILE A 335 28.90 -23.85 -16.07
N ASN A 336 29.94 -23.35 -16.75
CA ASN A 336 31.09 -22.72 -16.12
C ASN A 336 30.78 -21.24 -15.78
N GLY A 337 30.80 -20.90 -14.49
CA GLY A 337 30.65 -19.52 -14.02
C GLY A 337 29.22 -19.16 -13.60
N LYS A 338 28.76 -17.93 -13.87
CA LYS A 338 27.40 -17.43 -13.51
C LYS A 338 26.45 -17.29 -14.70
N TYR A 339 26.98 -17.26 -15.92
CA TYR A 339 26.22 -17.01 -17.13
C TYR A 339 26.37 -18.17 -18.09
N ALA A 340 25.24 -18.70 -18.56
CA ALA A 340 25.18 -19.70 -19.60
C ALA A 340 25.13 -19.03 -20.97
N LYS A 341 25.63 -19.74 -21.98
CA LYS A 341 25.29 -19.49 -23.37
C LYS A 341 23.91 -20.07 -23.68
N PHE A 342 23.25 -19.57 -24.72
CA PHE A 342 21.98 -20.14 -25.14
C PHE A 342 22.17 -21.57 -25.66
N THR A 343 23.22 -21.81 -26.46
CA THR A 343 23.53 -23.12 -27.03
C THR A 343 23.87 -24.17 -25.98
N GLU A 344 24.45 -23.78 -24.84
CA GLU A 344 24.74 -24.69 -23.72
C GLU A 344 23.47 -25.29 -23.09
N LEU A 345 22.29 -24.68 -23.29
CA LEU A 345 21.01 -25.14 -22.75
C LEU A 345 20.29 -26.15 -23.66
N PHE A 346 20.85 -26.44 -24.83
CA PHE A 346 20.31 -27.40 -25.79
C PHE A 346 21.35 -28.48 -26.10
N ASN A 347 20.88 -29.73 -26.24
CA ASN A 347 21.60 -30.81 -26.90
C ASN A 347 21.21 -30.83 -28.38
N ALA A 348 21.88 -31.66 -29.20
CA ALA A 348 21.75 -31.73 -30.67
C ALA A 348 20.38 -31.40 -31.28
N ASN A 349 19.26 -31.79 -30.64
CA ASN A 349 17.91 -31.25 -30.90
C ASN A 349 16.99 -31.21 -29.66
N ASP A 350 17.53 -31.35 -28.44
CA ASP A 350 16.71 -31.50 -27.23
C ASP A 350 16.98 -30.42 -26.18
N TYR A 351 15.92 -29.97 -25.52
CA TYR A 351 15.98 -28.87 -24.56
C TYR A 351 16.29 -29.41 -23.16
N LYS A 352 17.50 -29.12 -22.65
CA LYS A 352 18.02 -29.74 -21.42
C LYS A 352 17.08 -29.59 -20.23
N LEU A 353 16.35 -28.47 -20.11
CA LEU A 353 15.51 -28.17 -18.95
C LEU A 353 14.16 -28.91 -18.94
N LYS A 354 13.75 -29.49 -20.06
CA LYS A 354 12.49 -30.25 -20.18
C LYS A 354 12.46 -31.44 -19.21
N ASP A 355 13.57 -32.16 -19.09
CA ASP A 355 13.72 -33.31 -18.19
C ASP A 355 13.78 -32.91 -16.72
N PHE A 356 14.28 -31.70 -16.42
CA PHE A 356 14.30 -31.17 -15.05
C PHE A 356 12.91 -30.65 -14.65
N ALA A 357 12.14 -30.07 -15.58
CA ALA A 357 10.78 -29.63 -15.32
C ALA A 357 9.81 -30.81 -15.04
N ALA A 358 10.07 -31.97 -15.65
CA ALA A 358 9.26 -33.18 -15.50
C ALA A 358 9.59 -34.00 -14.22
N LYS A 359 10.78 -33.83 -13.64
CA LYS A 359 11.16 -34.51 -12.38
C LYS A 359 10.50 -33.83 -11.18
N GLU A 360 9.72 -34.58 -10.41
CA GLU A 360 9.28 -34.14 -9.09
C GLU A 360 10.48 -34.04 -8.14
N TYR A 361 11.04 -32.84 -8.00
CA TYR A 361 11.97 -32.54 -6.91
C TYR A 361 11.21 -32.48 -5.59
N GLN A 362 10.89 -33.65 -5.04
CA GLN A 362 10.31 -33.77 -3.71
C GLN A 362 11.28 -33.12 -2.70
N GLY A 363 10.95 -31.91 -2.23
CA GLY A 363 11.64 -31.22 -1.15
C GLY A 363 12.49 -29.99 -1.50
N ASN A 364 12.94 -29.77 -2.75
CA ASN A 364 13.80 -28.63 -3.10
C ASN A 364 13.07 -27.53 -3.89
N VAL A 365 12.26 -26.74 -3.17
CA VAL A 365 11.46 -25.63 -3.73
C VAL A 365 12.34 -24.57 -4.41
N SER A 366 13.55 -24.31 -3.91
CA SER A 366 14.49 -23.36 -4.50
C SER A 366 15.02 -23.79 -5.86
N LEU A 367 15.34 -25.08 -6.03
CA LEU A 367 15.81 -25.61 -7.30
C LEU A 367 14.70 -25.55 -8.35
N LYS A 368 13.48 -25.97 -8.00
CA LYS A 368 12.30 -25.88 -8.88
C LYS A 368 12.05 -24.46 -9.38
N LYS A 369 12.06 -23.47 -8.47
CA LYS A 369 11.92 -22.04 -8.84
C LYS A 369 13.04 -21.57 -9.77
N SER A 370 14.26 -22.07 -9.56
CA SER A 370 15.41 -21.70 -10.38
C SER A 370 15.33 -22.29 -11.79
N VAL A 371 14.82 -23.51 -11.93
CA VAL A 371 14.53 -24.16 -13.23
C VAL A 371 13.45 -23.36 -13.96
N GLN A 372 12.35 -23.01 -13.30
CA GLN A 372 11.30 -22.16 -13.86
C GLN A 372 11.82 -20.78 -14.29
N GLU A 373 12.63 -20.11 -13.45
CA GLU A 373 13.22 -18.80 -13.79
C GLU A 373 14.12 -18.89 -15.04
N LEU A 374 14.85 -20.00 -15.20
CA LEU A 374 15.72 -20.22 -16.36
C LEU A 374 14.91 -20.56 -17.62
N ASP A 375 13.87 -21.38 -17.50
CA ASP A 375 12.94 -21.71 -18.58
C ASP A 375 12.24 -20.46 -19.12
N GLU A 376 11.73 -19.59 -18.24
CA GLU A 376 11.16 -18.30 -18.61
C GLU A 376 12.14 -17.43 -19.43
N LYS A 377 13.43 -17.40 -19.07
CA LYS A 377 14.45 -16.64 -19.81
C LYS A 377 14.65 -17.19 -21.22
N VAL A 378 14.71 -18.52 -21.35
CA VAL A 378 14.81 -19.18 -22.66
C VAL A 378 13.57 -18.89 -23.50
N GLY A 379 12.38 -18.97 -22.90
CA GLY A 379 11.11 -18.62 -23.55
C GLY A 379 11.10 -17.19 -24.09
N LEU A 380 11.56 -16.20 -23.32
CA LEU A 380 11.65 -14.81 -23.78
C LEU A 380 12.59 -14.63 -24.98
N ILE A 381 13.75 -15.31 -24.98
CA ILE A 381 14.69 -15.28 -26.11
C ILE A 381 14.03 -15.91 -27.34
N LEU A 382 13.37 -17.06 -27.19
CA LEU A 382 12.67 -17.73 -28.28
C LEU A 382 11.57 -16.84 -28.86
N MET A 383 10.72 -16.25 -28.03
CA MET A 383 9.68 -15.30 -28.46
C MET A 383 10.25 -14.11 -29.22
N LEU A 384 11.41 -13.59 -28.80
CA LEU A 384 12.10 -12.51 -29.51
C LEU A 384 12.58 -12.96 -30.89
N THR A 385 13.25 -14.11 -30.97
CA THR A 385 13.77 -14.64 -32.25
C THR A 385 12.65 -15.06 -33.21
N GLN A 386 11.47 -15.40 -32.70
CA GLN A 386 10.28 -15.73 -33.49
C GLN A 386 9.44 -14.50 -33.85
N GLY A 387 9.78 -13.31 -33.35
CA GLY A 387 9.05 -12.07 -33.61
C GLY A 387 7.72 -11.94 -32.86
N THR A 388 7.44 -12.80 -31.87
CA THR A 388 6.19 -12.76 -31.08
C THR A 388 6.31 -11.91 -29.81
N LEU A 389 7.53 -11.58 -29.37
CA LEU A 389 7.76 -10.76 -28.16
C LEU A 389 7.35 -9.30 -28.35
N VAL A 390 7.65 -8.69 -29.50
CA VAL A 390 7.41 -7.27 -29.77
C VAL A 390 6.04 -7.11 -30.41
N ARG A 391 5.10 -6.51 -29.67
CA ARG A 391 3.74 -6.25 -30.16
C ARG A 391 3.52 -4.75 -30.34
N PRO A 392 3.51 -4.19 -31.56
CA PRO A 392 3.34 -2.76 -31.78
C PRO A 392 1.99 -2.22 -31.28
N ALA A 393 1.98 -1.01 -30.72
CA ALA A 393 0.74 -0.33 -30.32
C ALA A 393 0.04 0.32 -31.54
N THR A 394 -1.26 0.04 -31.70
CA THR A 394 -2.09 0.48 -32.84
C THR A 394 -3.24 1.39 -32.42
N GLY A 395 -3.58 2.36 -33.29
CA GLY A 395 -4.77 3.21 -33.15
C GLY A 395 -5.00 3.77 -31.74
N LYS A 396 -6.12 3.38 -31.13
CA LYS A 396 -6.59 3.83 -29.81
C LYS A 396 -5.70 3.43 -28.62
N SER A 397 -4.77 2.49 -28.79
CA SER A 397 -3.86 2.07 -27.70
C SER A 397 -2.65 3.00 -27.53
N ARG A 398 -2.36 3.88 -28.49
CA ARG A 398 -1.20 4.78 -28.41
C ARG A 398 -1.37 5.83 -27.32
N VAL A 399 -0.27 6.15 -26.65
CA VAL A 399 -0.18 7.18 -25.61
C VAL A 399 0.60 8.40 -26.10
N SER A 400 0.51 9.51 -25.38
CA SER A 400 1.19 10.76 -25.75
C SER A 400 2.72 10.62 -25.65
N SER A 401 3.44 11.39 -26.48
CA SER A 401 4.90 11.45 -26.49
C SER A 401 5.47 11.84 -25.12
N ALA A 402 4.82 12.75 -24.40
CA ALA A 402 5.24 13.16 -23.05
C ALA A 402 5.27 11.98 -22.05
N ARG A 403 4.32 11.03 -22.12
CA ARG A 403 4.34 9.82 -21.27
C ARG A 403 5.48 8.89 -21.63
N ILE A 404 5.77 8.77 -22.93
CA ILE A 404 6.88 7.96 -23.44
C ILE A 404 8.24 8.52 -22.98
N GLU A 405 8.48 9.82 -23.14
CA GLU A 405 9.72 10.44 -22.66
C GLU A 405 9.86 10.35 -21.14
N ALA A 406 8.76 10.55 -20.38
CA ALA A 406 8.79 10.40 -18.93
C ALA A 406 9.21 8.99 -18.49
N GLU A 407 8.75 7.95 -19.19
CA GLU A 407 9.12 6.56 -18.90
C GLU A 407 10.57 6.25 -19.25
N ILE A 408 11.07 6.76 -20.38
CA ILE A 408 12.49 6.62 -20.76
C ILE A 408 13.38 7.29 -19.71
N ILE A 409 13.03 8.49 -19.23
CA ILE A 409 13.77 9.20 -18.18
C ILE A 409 13.70 8.42 -16.85
N TYR A 410 12.52 7.90 -16.51
CA TYR A 410 12.32 7.09 -15.30
C TYR A 410 13.19 5.83 -15.30
N ASN A 411 13.33 5.17 -16.46
CA ASN A 411 14.15 3.97 -16.63
C ASN A 411 15.66 4.26 -16.63
N ALA A 412 16.06 5.45 -17.07
CA ALA A 412 17.47 5.82 -17.21
C ALA A 412 18.20 6.00 -15.86
N LEU A 413 17.48 6.34 -14.79
CA LEU A 413 18.08 6.64 -13.49
C LEU A 413 17.52 5.72 -12.38
N PRO A 414 18.36 4.89 -11.72
CA PRO A 414 17.93 4.05 -10.60
C PRO A 414 17.80 4.87 -9.30
N VAL A 415 17.03 5.97 -9.33
CA VAL A 415 16.92 6.96 -8.24
C VAL A 415 16.46 6.30 -6.95
N THR A 416 15.42 5.46 -7.00
CA THR A 416 14.87 4.78 -5.82
C THR A 416 15.89 3.87 -5.13
N LYS A 417 16.73 3.18 -5.92
CA LYS A 417 17.82 2.34 -5.41
C LYS A 417 18.90 3.17 -4.71
N ILE A 418 19.32 4.27 -5.33
CA ILE A 418 20.32 5.20 -4.75
C ILE A 418 19.76 5.85 -3.48
N LEU A 419 18.49 6.25 -3.48
CA LEU A 419 17.85 6.90 -2.36
C LEU A 419 17.72 5.99 -1.13
N PHE A 420 17.35 4.71 -1.27
CA PHE A 420 17.27 3.84 -0.09
C PHE A 420 18.66 3.62 0.54
N MET A 421 19.70 3.41 -0.28
CA MET A 421 21.07 3.19 0.21
C MET A 421 21.60 4.43 0.92
N SER A 422 21.44 5.60 0.29
CA SER A 422 21.89 6.88 0.86
C SER A 422 21.07 7.28 2.10
N CYS A 423 19.74 7.12 2.10
CA CYS A 423 18.92 7.44 3.27
C CYS A 423 19.24 6.52 4.46
N LEU A 424 19.43 5.22 4.25
CA LEU A 424 19.80 4.31 5.35
C LEU A 424 21.18 4.64 5.93
N THR A 425 22.19 4.86 5.07
CA THR A 425 23.54 5.19 5.50
C THR A 425 23.61 6.54 6.22
N LEU A 426 23.01 7.59 5.66
CA LEU A 426 22.93 8.91 6.29
C LEU A 426 22.06 8.90 7.56
N GLY A 427 21.02 8.08 7.60
CA GLY A 427 20.17 7.89 8.77
C GLY A 427 20.91 7.26 9.94
N LEU A 428 21.63 6.17 9.70
CA LEU A 428 22.49 5.52 10.70
C LEU A 428 23.62 6.46 11.15
N PHE A 429 24.29 7.13 10.21
CA PHE A 429 25.32 8.12 10.53
C PHE A 429 24.77 9.25 11.40
N SER A 430 23.63 9.82 11.03
CA SER A 430 22.95 10.87 11.79
C SER A 430 22.55 10.40 13.19
N PHE A 431 22.10 9.14 13.31
CA PHE A 431 21.74 8.53 14.58
C PHE A 431 22.95 8.37 15.52
N PHE A 432 24.07 7.84 15.03
CA PHE A 432 25.29 7.70 15.83
C PHE A 432 25.93 9.06 16.15
N LEU A 433 25.88 10.02 15.21
CA LEU A 433 26.32 11.39 15.46
C LEU A 433 25.52 12.05 16.59
N LEU A 434 24.22 11.79 16.66
CA LEU A 434 23.36 12.27 17.74
C LEU A 434 23.75 11.66 19.09
N LEU A 435 23.94 10.34 19.16
CA LEU A 435 24.41 9.66 20.37
C LEU A 435 25.79 10.17 20.82
N TYR A 436 26.71 10.37 19.87
CA TYR A 436 28.03 10.92 20.15
C TYR A 436 27.96 12.36 20.70
N ALA A 437 27.16 13.21 20.07
CA ALA A 437 27.00 14.60 20.50
C ALA A 437 26.43 14.70 21.93
N MET A 438 25.58 13.75 22.31
CA MET A 438 24.98 13.68 23.64
C MET A 438 25.95 13.18 24.72
N THR A 439 26.83 12.24 24.39
CA THR A 439 27.76 11.63 25.36
C THR A 439 29.04 12.44 25.58
N LYS A 440 29.56 13.13 24.56
CA LYS A 440 30.85 13.86 24.64
C LYS A 440 30.75 15.39 24.60
N GLY A 441 29.55 15.97 24.58
CA GLY A 441 29.27 17.39 24.31
C GLY A 441 29.71 18.42 25.37
N LYS A 442 30.89 18.31 25.98
CA LYS A 442 31.43 19.30 26.94
C LYS A 442 32.34 20.37 26.32
N LYS A 443 33.01 20.10 25.19
CA LYS A 443 33.91 21.06 24.51
C LYS A 443 33.22 21.83 23.37
N ASN A 444 33.46 23.15 23.31
CA ASN A 444 32.82 24.06 22.35
C ASN A 444 33.13 23.73 20.87
N SER A 445 34.35 23.27 20.57
CA SER A 445 34.76 22.88 19.20
C SER A 445 33.95 21.71 18.64
N HIS A 446 33.62 20.70 19.46
CA HIS A 446 32.80 19.57 19.04
C HIS A 446 31.34 19.97 18.74
N ILE A 447 30.80 20.94 19.48
CA ILE A 447 29.43 21.44 19.27
C ILE A 447 29.31 22.14 17.89
N VAL A 448 30.34 22.91 17.50
CA VAL A 448 30.38 23.59 16.19
C VAL A 448 30.45 22.57 15.04
N SER A 449 31.34 21.57 15.13
CA SER A 449 31.47 20.54 14.09
C SER A 449 30.21 19.70 13.93
N VAL A 450 29.57 19.31 15.04
CA VAL A 450 28.29 18.57 15.02
C VAL A 450 27.18 19.42 14.39
N LYS A 451 27.09 20.72 14.71
CA LYS A 451 26.10 21.62 14.10
C LYS A 451 26.31 21.76 12.59
N LYS A 452 27.56 21.87 12.13
CA LYS A 452 27.89 21.91 10.69
C LYS A 452 27.48 20.62 9.99
N ALA A 453 27.78 19.46 10.59
CA ALA A 453 27.37 18.16 10.04
C ALA A 453 25.84 18.04 9.90
N TYR A 454 25.05 18.48 10.88
CA TYR A 454 23.59 18.46 10.79
C TYR A 454 23.01 19.40 9.73
N ASN A 455 23.65 20.55 9.50
CA ASN A 455 23.25 21.44 8.40
C ASN A 455 23.52 20.79 7.03
N ILE A 456 24.64 20.08 6.89
CA ILE A 456 24.95 19.32 5.67
C ILE A 456 23.93 18.18 5.47
N LEU A 457 23.64 17.41 6.52
CA LEU A 457 22.59 16.39 6.49
C LEU A 457 21.22 16.97 6.12
N ALA A 458 20.94 18.21 6.54
CA ALA A 458 19.69 18.88 6.19
C ALA A 458 19.56 19.14 4.69
N MET A 459 20.66 19.53 4.05
CA MET A 459 20.70 19.73 2.59
C MET A 459 20.49 18.40 1.86
N PHE A 460 21.16 17.33 2.30
CA PHE A 460 20.95 15.99 1.73
C PHE A 460 19.50 15.52 1.86
N MET A 461 18.82 15.84 2.96
CA MET A 461 17.41 15.48 3.16
C MET A 461 16.49 16.18 2.16
N ILE A 462 16.74 17.47 1.90
CA ILE A 462 15.98 18.24 0.90
C ILE A 462 16.23 17.68 -0.50
N VAL A 463 17.49 17.39 -0.84
CA VAL A 463 17.84 16.77 -2.13
C VAL A 463 17.15 15.40 -2.27
N ALA A 464 17.19 14.56 -1.24
CA ALA A 464 16.51 13.26 -1.23
C ALA A 464 14.99 13.41 -1.42
N PHE A 465 14.36 14.37 -0.73
CA PHE A 465 12.95 14.69 -0.91
C PHE A 465 12.62 15.09 -2.35
N LEU A 466 13.40 16.01 -2.94
CA LEU A 466 13.18 16.50 -4.30
C LEU A 466 13.38 15.41 -5.36
N LEU A 467 14.41 14.57 -5.20
CA LEU A 467 14.63 13.42 -6.07
C LEU A 467 13.49 12.41 -5.98
N GLN A 468 13.04 12.09 -4.75
CA GLN A 468 11.91 11.18 -4.55
C GLN A 468 10.62 11.76 -5.13
N LEU A 469 10.38 13.07 -4.97
CA LEU A 469 9.24 13.77 -5.54
C LEU A 469 9.27 13.72 -7.07
N TYR A 470 10.42 14.00 -7.67
CA TYR A 470 10.62 13.93 -9.11
C TYR A 470 10.32 12.53 -9.67
N THR A 471 10.88 11.49 -9.05
CA THR A 471 10.63 10.11 -9.45
C THR A 471 9.16 9.70 -9.27
N TYR A 472 8.50 10.17 -8.20
CA TYR A 472 7.09 9.91 -7.97
C TYR A 472 6.20 10.63 -9.00
N ILE A 473 6.52 11.87 -9.37
CA ILE A 473 5.82 12.64 -10.42
C ILE A 473 6.01 12.00 -11.79
N LEU A 474 7.21 11.57 -12.15
CA LEU A 474 7.45 10.83 -13.40
C LEU A 474 6.54 9.59 -13.46
N ARG A 475 6.52 8.80 -12.38
CA ARG A 475 5.64 7.62 -12.31
C ARG A 475 4.16 7.98 -12.40
N TRP A 476 3.72 9.08 -11.77
CA TRP A 476 2.36 9.58 -11.93
C TRP A 476 2.04 9.89 -13.40
N ILE A 477 2.91 10.64 -14.10
CA ILE A 477 2.71 10.99 -15.52
C ILE A 477 2.61 9.73 -16.39
N ILE A 478 3.50 8.74 -16.19
CA ILE A 478 3.53 7.49 -16.95
C ILE A 478 2.20 6.73 -16.82
N ILE A 479 1.71 6.60 -15.58
CA ILE A 479 0.50 5.83 -15.28
C ILE A 479 -0.77 6.63 -15.62
N GLY A 480 -0.73 7.96 -15.52
CA GLY A 480 -1.89 8.84 -15.69
C GLY A 480 -2.79 8.93 -14.44
N ARG A 481 -2.32 8.46 -13.29
CA ARG A 481 -3.01 8.50 -11.98
C ARG A 481 -2.01 8.51 -10.83
N ILE A 482 -2.47 8.79 -9.62
CA ILE A 482 -1.64 8.77 -8.41
C ILE A 482 -1.08 7.34 -8.19
N PRO A 483 0.25 7.14 -8.10
CA PRO A 483 0.86 5.83 -7.88
C PRO A 483 0.61 5.32 -6.45
N LEU A 484 -0.48 4.56 -6.27
CA LEU A 484 -0.88 3.90 -5.01
C LEU A 484 -1.51 2.52 -5.27
N SER A 485 -1.24 1.93 -6.43
CA SER A 485 -1.93 0.72 -6.89
C SER A 485 -1.44 -0.57 -6.23
N ASN A 486 -0.20 -0.57 -5.72
CA ASN A 486 0.43 -1.77 -5.15
C ASN A 486 1.39 -1.42 -3.99
N GLY A 487 1.96 -2.46 -3.37
CA GLY A 487 2.90 -2.32 -2.24
C GLY A 487 4.16 -1.52 -2.58
N TYR A 488 4.66 -1.60 -3.82
CA TYR A 488 5.81 -0.80 -4.26
C TYR A 488 5.50 0.69 -4.24
N GLU A 489 4.38 1.07 -4.85
CA GLU A 489 3.97 2.47 -5.00
C GLU A 489 3.57 3.13 -3.67
N THR A 490 2.89 2.39 -2.80
CA THR A 490 2.56 2.86 -1.45
C THR A 490 3.81 3.10 -0.60
N MET A 491 4.85 2.27 -0.74
CA MET A 491 6.15 2.49 -0.08
C MET A 491 6.89 3.71 -0.63
N LEU A 492 6.84 3.97 -1.94
CA LEU A 492 7.38 5.21 -2.52
C LEU A 492 6.69 6.46 -1.97
N PHE A 493 5.37 6.41 -1.83
CA PHE A 493 4.58 7.50 -1.26
C PHE A 493 4.89 7.71 0.23
N MET A 494 5.00 6.64 1.01
CA MET A 494 5.37 6.71 2.43
C MET A 494 6.77 7.31 2.62
N ALA A 495 7.74 6.94 1.78
CA ALA A 495 9.08 7.53 1.78
C ALA A 495 9.03 9.03 1.43
N LEU A 496 8.26 9.39 0.40
CA LEU A 496 8.06 10.78 -0.03
C LEU A 496 7.51 11.64 1.11
N PHE A 497 6.43 11.20 1.75
CA PHE A 497 5.81 11.93 2.87
C PHE A 497 6.75 12.04 4.07
N THR A 498 7.50 10.98 4.37
CA THR A 498 8.48 10.96 5.46
C THR A 498 9.60 11.97 5.22
N LEU A 499 10.15 12.03 4.01
CA LEU A 499 11.19 12.99 3.62
C LEU A 499 10.65 14.43 3.60
N PHE A 500 9.42 14.63 3.16
CA PHE A 500 8.72 15.91 3.24
C PHE A 500 8.61 16.39 4.69
N LEU A 501 8.10 15.54 5.58
CA LEU A 501 7.91 15.86 6.99
C LEU A 501 9.25 16.10 7.70
N GLY A 502 10.26 15.27 7.40
CA GLY A 502 11.64 15.46 7.86
C GLY A 502 12.20 16.82 7.44
N SER A 503 12.06 17.17 6.16
CA SER A 503 12.54 18.43 5.59
C SER A 503 11.86 19.65 6.22
N LEU A 504 10.59 19.53 6.58
CA LEU A 504 9.81 20.58 7.25
C LEU A 504 10.24 20.78 8.72
N LEU A 505 10.47 19.68 9.45
CA LEU A 505 10.66 19.71 10.91
C LEU A 505 12.14 19.77 11.33
N GLN A 506 13.09 19.43 10.47
CA GLN A 506 14.51 19.35 10.81
C GLN A 506 15.10 20.62 11.42
N TYR A 507 14.63 21.80 11.00
CA TYR A 507 15.10 23.09 11.55
C TYR A 507 14.54 23.40 12.95
N ARG A 508 13.45 22.74 13.34
CA ARG A 508 12.83 22.89 14.67
C ARG A 508 13.32 21.81 15.63
N ILE A 509 13.38 20.57 15.17
CA ILE A 509 13.59 19.39 15.99
C ILE A 509 14.64 18.51 15.31
N ARG A 510 15.89 18.61 15.78
CA ARG A 510 17.04 17.90 15.19
C ARG A 510 16.89 16.38 15.19
N TYR A 511 16.15 15.83 16.16
CA TYR A 511 15.83 14.40 16.23
C TYR A 511 15.08 13.87 15.01
N THR A 512 14.40 14.75 14.28
CA THR A 512 13.62 14.34 13.10
C THR A 512 14.52 13.87 11.96
N GLN A 513 15.76 14.37 11.86
CA GLN A 513 16.66 14.02 10.76
C GLN A 513 17.02 12.53 10.71
N PRO A 514 17.58 11.91 11.77
CA PRO A 514 17.88 10.48 11.72
C PRO A 514 16.61 9.65 11.52
N PHE A 515 15.47 10.06 12.11
CA PHE A 515 14.22 9.32 11.98
C PHE A 515 13.66 9.36 10.55
N ALA A 516 13.64 10.53 9.91
CA ALA A 516 13.14 10.67 8.55
C ALA A 516 14.00 9.88 7.55
N PHE A 517 15.32 9.96 7.67
CA PHE A 517 16.23 9.17 6.83
C PHE A 517 16.07 7.67 7.05
N LEU A 518 15.96 7.20 8.30
CA LEU A 518 15.78 5.78 8.58
C LEU A 518 14.43 5.27 8.07
N ILE A 519 13.33 5.98 8.34
CA ILE A 519 11.99 5.57 7.87
C ILE A 519 11.94 5.57 6.34
N ALA A 520 12.44 6.63 5.67
CA ALA A 520 12.48 6.68 4.21
C ALA A 520 13.39 5.59 3.63
N GLY A 521 14.55 5.36 4.24
CA GLY A 521 15.48 4.32 3.83
C GLY A 521 14.91 2.91 3.97
N PHE A 522 14.24 2.60 5.09
CA PHE A 522 13.61 1.30 5.31
C PHE A 522 12.39 1.07 4.40
N THR A 523 11.53 2.08 4.22
CA THR A 523 10.37 1.97 3.32
C THR A 523 10.79 1.76 1.87
N LEU A 524 11.80 2.48 1.40
CA LEU A 524 12.37 2.25 0.07
C LEU A 524 13.14 0.93 -0.03
N LEU A 525 13.80 0.45 1.04
CA LEU A 525 14.40 -0.88 1.04
C LEU A 525 13.33 -1.97 0.86
N VAL A 526 12.23 -1.86 1.61
CA VAL A 526 11.08 -2.79 1.52
C VAL A 526 10.52 -2.82 0.10
N SER A 527 10.44 -1.68 -0.59
CA SER A 527 9.95 -1.65 -1.97
C SER A 527 10.85 -2.43 -2.95
N HIS A 528 12.11 -2.69 -2.61
CA HIS A 528 13.03 -3.50 -3.42
C HIS A 528 13.12 -4.97 -2.99
N LEU A 529 12.40 -5.39 -1.95
CA LEU A 529 12.33 -6.80 -1.57
C LEU A 529 11.49 -7.58 -2.58
N GLY A 530 11.91 -8.81 -2.91
CA GLY A 530 11.45 -9.55 -4.10
C GLY A 530 9.98 -9.92 -4.19
N GLN A 531 9.16 -9.59 -3.19
CA GLN A 531 7.71 -9.77 -3.23
C GLN A 531 6.97 -8.54 -3.79
N MET A 532 7.63 -7.38 -3.92
CA MET A 532 7.02 -6.17 -4.43
C MET A 532 7.15 -6.09 -5.95
N SER A 533 6.08 -5.69 -6.65
CA SER A 533 6.06 -5.53 -8.11
C SER A 533 6.45 -4.09 -8.53
N PRO A 534 7.70 -3.81 -8.94
CA PRO A 534 8.07 -2.48 -9.43
C PRO A 534 7.45 -2.16 -10.79
N GLN A 535 7.00 -3.19 -11.52
CA GLN A 535 6.41 -3.10 -12.85
C GLN A 535 5.20 -2.17 -12.84
N ILE A 536 5.08 -1.37 -13.90
CA ILE A 536 3.94 -0.50 -14.12
C ILE A 536 2.89 -1.30 -14.92
N THR A 537 1.72 -1.48 -14.32
CA THR A 537 0.61 -2.25 -14.89
C THR A 537 -0.69 -1.45 -14.91
N ASN A 538 -1.64 -1.91 -15.71
CA ASN A 538 -3.01 -1.42 -15.67
C ASN A 538 -3.71 -1.82 -14.36
N LEU A 539 -4.68 -1.03 -13.91
CA LEU A 539 -5.41 -1.31 -12.67
C LEU A 539 -6.41 -2.43 -12.89
N MET A 540 -6.63 -3.19 -11.83
CA MET A 540 -7.86 -3.96 -11.75
C MET A 540 -9.06 -3.00 -11.62
N PRO A 541 -10.22 -3.29 -12.24
CA PRO A 541 -11.36 -2.38 -12.28
C PRO A 541 -11.80 -1.88 -10.90
N VAL A 542 -11.82 -2.78 -9.91
CA VAL A 542 -12.22 -2.47 -8.53
C VAL A 542 -11.34 -1.40 -7.87
N LEU A 543 -10.06 -1.33 -8.24
CA LEU A 543 -9.10 -0.38 -7.68
C LEU A 543 -9.18 1.00 -8.36
N ASN A 544 -9.95 1.14 -9.45
CA ASN A 544 -10.11 2.40 -10.17
C ASN A 544 -11.10 3.34 -9.47
N SER A 545 -10.73 3.85 -8.29
CA SER A 545 -11.53 4.79 -7.52
C SER A 545 -10.68 5.89 -6.88
N PRO A 546 -11.08 7.19 -7.00
CA PRO A 546 -10.39 8.27 -6.32
C PRO A 546 -10.51 8.16 -4.80
N LEU A 547 -11.61 7.58 -4.30
CA LEU A 547 -11.84 7.41 -2.88
C LEU A 547 -10.88 6.38 -2.27
N LEU A 548 -10.61 5.28 -2.98
CA LEU A 548 -9.57 4.32 -2.60
C LEU A 548 -8.19 4.98 -2.55
N SER A 549 -7.85 5.80 -3.55
CA SER A 549 -6.57 6.53 -3.58
C SER A 549 -6.42 7.47 -2.37
N ALA A 550 -7.49 8.17 -2.00
CA ALA A 550 -7.52 9.03 -0.81
C ALA A 550 -7.39 8.22 0.49
N HIS A 551 -8.14 7.12 0.61
CA HIS A 551 -8.06 6.17 1.73
C HIS A 551 -6.62 5.70 1.95
N VAL A 552 -5.99 5.11 0.91
CA VAL A 552 -4.63 4.55 1.01
C VAL A 552 -3.62 5.65 1.36
N SER A 553 -3.69 6.82 0.73
CA SER A 553 -2.80 7.95 1.02
C SER A 553 -2.82 8.33 2.50
N ILE A 554 -4.02 8.50 3.06
CA ILE A 554 -4.23 8.93 4.44
C ILE A 554 -3.75 7.86 5.43
N ILE A 555 -3.97 6.58 5.14
CA ILE A 555 -3.44 5.46 5.95
C ILE A 555 -1.91 5.45 5.92
N MET A 556 -1.27 5.63 4.74
CA MET A 556 0.18 5.65 4.64
C MET A 556 0.80 6.85 5.39
N ILE A 557 0.13 8.01 5.40
CA ILE A 557 0.51 9.16 6.23
C ILE A 557 0.45 8.80 7.71
N ALA A 558 -0.62 8.12 8.17
CA ALA A 558 -0.75 7.68 9.56
C ALA A 558 0.41 6.73 9.95
N TYR A 559 0.73 5.76 9.10
CA TYR A 559 1.81 4.81 9.32
C TYR A 559 3.19 5.48 9.39
N SER A 560 3.45 6.48 8.55
CA SER A 560 4.67 7.29 8.66
C SER A 560 4.77 7.97 10.02
N LEU A 561 3.69 8.58 10.50
CA LEU A 561 3.68 9.25 11.80
C LEU A 561 3.84 8.27 12.98
N PHE A 562 3.22 7.08 12.91
CA PHE A 562 3.45 6.04 13.92
C PHE A 562 4.90 5.52 13.90
N ALA A 563 5.54 5.44 12.74
CA ALA A 563 6.95 5.09 12.64
C ALA A 563 7.85 6.14 13.32
N PHE A 564 7.51 7.44 13.20
CA PHE A 564 8.18 8.50 13.99
C PHE A 564 7.98 8.32 15.50
N CYS A 565 6.77 7.95 15.94
CA CYS A 565 6.50 7.65 17.34
C CYS A 565 7.33 6.44 17.84
N MET A 566 7.44 5.39 17.04
CA MET A 566 8.24 4.19 17.33
C MET A 566 9.73 4.54 17.44
N LEU A 567 10.32 5.22 16.44
CA LEU A 567 11.74 5.59 16.48
C LEU A 567 12.06 6.56 17.63
N SER A 568 11.16 7.50 17.93
CA SER A 568 11.28 8.35 19.12
C SER A 568 11.29 7.51 20.40
N GLY A 569 10.51 6.43 20.44
CA GLY A 569 10.44 5.48 21.53
C GLY A 569 11.73 4.67 21.70
N ILE A 570 12.21 4.04 20.62
CA ILE A 570 13.49 3.31 20.60
C ILE A 570 14.61 4.23 21.08
N PHE A 571 14.71 5.43 20.52
CA PHE A 571 15.77 6.35 20.87
C PHE A 571 15.68 6.81 22.33
N SER A 572 14.48 7.12 22.82
CA SER A 572 14.30 7.50 24.23
C SER A 572 14.65 6.36 25.19
N LEU A 573 14.37 5.10 24.84
CA LEU A 573 14.72 3.95 25.67
C LEU A 573 16.24 3.71 25.69
N VAL A 574 16.91 3.83 24.54
CA VAL A 574 18.37 3.78 24.46
C VAL A 574 19.02 4.84 25.36
N LEU A 575 18.51 6.08 25.34
CA LEU A 575 19.01 7.14 26.23
C LEU A 575 18.79 6.84 27.72
N MET A 576 17.68 6.19 28.08
CA MET A 576 17.43 5.77 29.46
C MET A 576 18.38 4.66 29.92
N CYS A 577 18.76 3.74 29.01
CA CYS A 577 19.74 2.68 29.30
C CYS A 577 21.16 3.21 29.51
N ILE A 578 21.54 4.32 28.85
CA ILE A 578 22.86 4.97 28.98
C ILE A 578 23.07 5.63 30.37
N LYS A 579 22.05 5.60 31.24
CA LYS A 579 22.08 5.83 32.70
C LYS A 579 23.18 6.78 33.19
N THR A 580 22.95 8.08 33.08
CA THR A 580 23.66 9.10 33.87
C THR A 580 22.66 10.10 34.44
N ARG A 581 22.92 10.64 35.63
CA ARG A 581 22.16 11.77 36.23
C ARG A 581 22.38 13.09 35.44
N ASP A 582 22.56 13.01 34.13
CA ASP A 582 22.82 14.17 33.28
C ASP A 582 21.49 14.86 32.92
N PHE A 583 21.38 16.12 33.33
CA PHE A 583 20.25 17.00 33.03
C PHE A 583 19.96 17.09 31.52
N ARG A 584 20.98 17.03 30.66
CA ARG A 584 20.83 17.14 29.19
C ARG A 584 20.13 15.92 28.59
N LEU A 585 20.41 14.72 29.10
CA LEU A 585 19.74 13.50 28.64
C LEU A 585 18.26 13.52 29.03
N ASN A 586 17.94 13.98 30.25
CA ASN A 586 16.56 14.12 30.71
C ASN A 586 15.77 15.15 29.86
N GLN A 587 16.39 16.27 29.49
CA GLN A 587 15.77 17.23 28.55
C GLN A 587 15.53 16.61 27.18
N SER A 588 16.44 15.79 26.68
CA SER A 588 16.32 15.12 25.38
C SER A 588 15.18 14.09 25.38
N ILE A 589 15.07 13.28 26.44
CA ILE A 589 13.95 12.36 26.67
C ILE A 589 12.62 13.12 26.70
N LEU A 590 12.58 14.28 27.37
CA LEU A 590 11.38 15.11 27.40
C LEU A 590 11.02 15.62 25.99
N GLN A 591 11.99 16.11 25.22
CA GLN A 591 11.78 16.56 23.84
C GLN A 591 11.27 15.44 22.92
N LEU A 592 11.83 14.23 23.02
CA LEU A 592 11.35 13.05 22.28
C LEU A 592 9.93 12.65 22.68
N THR A 593 9.61 12.75 23.98
CA THR A 593 8.26 12.49 24.49
C THR A 593 7.27 13.51 23.94
N ILE A 594 7.65 14.79 23.87
CA ILE A 594 6.82 15.85 23.29
C ILE A 594 6.64 15.62 21.78
N LEU A 595 7.71 15.32 21.05
CA LEU A 595 7.66 15.01 19.62
C LEU A 595 6.71 13.84 19.35
N SER A 596 6.93 12.70 20.00
CA SER A 596 6.10 11.50 19.83
C SER A 596 4.64 11.77 20.16
N ARG A 597 4.33 12.45 21.28
CA ARG A 597 2.94 12.80 21.63
C ARG A 597 2.33 13.78 20.64
N SER A 598 3.12 14.71 20.09
CA SER A 598 2.62 15.68 19.10
C SER A 598 2.25 15.02 17.77
N MET A 599 2.97 13.96 17.36
CA MET A 599 2.70 13.18 16.15
C MET A 599 1.56 12.19 16.33
N LEU A 600 1.35 11.70 17.56
CA LEU A 600 0.32 10.71 17.85
C LEU A 600 -1.10 11.20 17.52
N TYR A 601 -1.44 12.46 17.83
CA TYR A 601 -2.78 13.01 17.54
C TYR A 601 -3.11 13.02 16.03
N PRO A 602 -2.31 13.64 15.15
CA PRO A 602 -2.56 13.57 13.72
C PRO A 602 -2.44 12.15 13.17
N ALA A 603 -1.59 11.28 13.75
CA ALA A 603 -1.49 9.88 13.31
C ALA A 603 -2.80 9.10 13.53
N VAL A 604 -3.36 9.16 14.73
CA VAL A 604 -4.63 8.51 15.07
C VAL A 604 -5.79 9.12 14.27
N PHE A 605 -5.76 10.44 14.04
CA PHE A 605 -6.74 11.10 13.19
C PHE A 605 -6.71 10.61 11.74
N MET A 606 -5.51 10.56 11.14
CA MET A 606 -5.35 10.06 9.78
C MET A 606 -5.74 8.58 9.71
N LEU A 607 -5.38 7.76 10.70
CA LEU A 607 -5.81 6.36 10.74
C LEU A 607 -7.35 6.22 10.78
N ALA A 608 -8.02 6.93 11.68
CA ALA A 608 -9.48 6.87 11.80
C ALA A 608 -10.18 7.40 10.55
N THR A 609 -9.69 8.50 9.98
CA THR A 609 -10.20 9.07 8.72
C THR A 609 -9.99 8.11 7.56
N GLY A 610 -8.83 7.45 7.51
CA GLY A 610 -8.54 6.40 6.53
C GLY A 610 -9.53 5.25 6.66
N ILE A 611 -9.70 4.66 7.84
CA ILE A 611 -10.67 3.57 8.07
C ILE A 611 -12.07 3.98 7.60
N PHE A 612 -12.52 5.20 7.92
CA PHE A 612 -13.79 5.71 7.46
C PHE A 612 -13.90 5.83 5.93
N LEU A 613 -12.92 6.45 5.26
CA LEU A 613 -12.91 6.55 3.80
C LEU A 613 -12.89 5.17 3.13
N GLY A 614 -12.24 4.20 3.78
CA GLY A 614 -12.26 2.79 3.37
C GLY A 614 -13.66 2.20 3.45
N ALA A 615 -14.38 2.42 4.56
CA ALA A 615 -15.76 1.96 4.73
C ALA A 615 -16.72 2.59 3.71
N ILE A 616 -16.57 3.91 3.41
CA ILE A 616 -17.37 4.55 2.36
C ILE A 616 -17.07 3.93 1.00
N TRP A 617 -15.78 3.74 0.68
CA TRP A 617 -15.37 3.13 -0.57
C TRP A 617 -15.93 1.71 -0.71
N ALA A 618 -15.78 0.87 0.32
CA ALA A 618 -16.31 -0.49 0.32
C ALA A 618 -17.82 -0.51 0.03
N ASN A 619 -18.59 0.42 0.58
CA ASN A 619 -20.02 0.51 0.31
C ASN A 619 -20.35 1.00 -1.10
N VAL A 620 -19.61 1.99 -1.61
CA VAL A 620 -19.81 2.50 -2.98
C VAL A 620 -19.40 1.46 -4.01
N SER A 621 -18.41 0.63 -3.69
CA SER A 621 -17.91 -0.41 -4.59
C SER A 621 -18.73 -1.69 -4.51
N TRP A 622 -19.02 -2.18 -3.30
CA TRP A 622 -19.55 -3.52 -3.03
C TRP A 622 -20.79 -3.50 -2.13
N GLY A 623 -21.49 -2.37 -1.98
CA GLY A 623 -22.76 -2.30 -1.25
C GLY A 623 -22.71 -2.62 0.24
N ASN A 624 -21.53 -2.87 0.82
CA ASN A 624 -21.31 -3.13 2.23
C ASN A 624 -20.15 -2.27 2.77
N TYR A 625 -20.34 -1.64 3.92
CA TYR A 625 -19.35 -0.74 4.52
C TYR A 625 -18.37 -1.44 5.47
N TRP A 626 -18.68 -2.65 5.94
CA TRP A 626 -17.83 -3.43 6.84
C TRP A 626 -18.09 -4.93 6.70
N SER A 627 -17.03 -5.71 6.53
CA SER A 627 -17.09 -7.15 6.22
C SER A 627 -16.37 -8.05 7.23
N TRP A 628 -15.72 -7.48 8.25
CA TRP A 628 -14.87 -8.20 9.20
C TRP A 628 -13.66 -8.91 8.55
N ASP A 629 -13.26 -8.52 7.34
CA ASP A 629 -12.04 -9.00 6.70
C ASP A 629 -10.81 -8.73 7.60
N PRO A 630 -9.79 -9.61 7.62
CA PRO A 630 -8.62 -9.44 8.46
C PRO A 630 -7.97 -8.05 8.35
N LYS A 631 -7.99 -7.38 7.19
CA LYS A 631 -7.45 -6.02 7.05
C LYS A 631 -8.26 -4.99 7.83
N GLU A 632 -9.59 -5.08 7.74
CA GLU A 632 -10.49 -4.20 8.49
C GLU A 632 -10.34 -4.42 10.00
N VAL A 633 -10.28 -5.69 10.42
CA VAL A 633 -10.11 -6.07 11.83
C VAL A 633 -8.78 -5.56 12.40
N TRP A 634 -7.67 -5.74 11.67
CA TRP A 634 -6.36 -5.25 12.12
C TRP A 634 -6.26 -3.72 12.09
N ALA A 635 -6.96 -3.05 11.18
CA ALA A 635 -7.08 -1.59 11.20
C ALA A 635 -7.83 -1.11 12.47
N LEU A 636 -8.90 -1.79 12.87
CA LEU A 636 -9.62 -1.52 14.12
C LEU A 636 -8.74 -1.80 15.34
N ILE A 637 -8.03 -2.93 15.39
CA ILE A 637 -7.06 -3.24 16.46
C ILE A 637 -6.02 -2.11 16.58
N THR A 638 -5.44 -1.69 15.46
CA THR A 638 -4.45 -0.61 15.42
C THR A 638 -5.04 0.69 15.97
N LEU A 639 -6.27 1.05 15.59
CA LEU A 639 -6.97 2.22 16.12
C LEU A 639 -7.18 2.14 17.63
N LEU A 640 -7.66 1.01 18.14
CA LEU A 640 -7.88 0.79 19.58
C LEU A 640 -6.57 0.88 20.37
N VAL A 641 -5.51 0.23 19.89
CA VAL A 641 -4.18 0.23 20.54
C VAL A 641 -3.59 1.64 20.57
N TYR A 642 -3.63 2.39 19.48
CA TYR A 642 -3.08 3.75 19.45
C TYR A 642 -3.99 4.81 20.10
N SER A 643 -5.25 4.50 20.40
CA SER A 643 -6.15 5.38 21.17
C SER A 643 -5.81 5.42 22.67
N LEU A 644 -5.25 4.34 23.23
CA LEU A 644 -4.95 4.21 24.67
C LEU A 644 -4.02 5.31 25.20
N PRO A 645 -2.87 5.63 24.57
CA PRO A 645 -1.97 6.68 25.05
C PRO A 645 -2.56 8.10 25.04
N LEU A 646 -3.58 8.35 24.21
CA LEU A 646 -4.31 9.64 24.22
C LEU A 646 -5.05 9.86 25.55
N HIS A 647 -5.38 8.79 26.26
CA HIS A 647 -6.07 8.81 27.55
C HIS A 647 -5.11 8.95 28.74
N SER A 648 -3.97 9.62 28.57
CA SER A 648 -2.92 9.79 29.61
C SER A 648 -3.41 10.39 30.94
N ARG A 649 -4.50 11.18 30.95
CA ARG A 649 -5.15 11.65 32.18
C ARG A 649 -5.81 10.52 32.97
N SER A 650 -6.40 9.56 32.27
CA SER A 650 -7.06 8.38 32.84
C SER A 650 -6.06 7.25 33.11
N LEU A 651 -4.97 7.17 32.35
CA LEU A 651 -3.91 6.18 32.46
C LEU A 651 -2.61 6.84 32.94
N PRO A 652 -2.41 7.03 34.27
CA PRO A 652 -1.20 7.62 34.82
C PRO A 652 0.10 6.97 34.35
N SER A 653 0.10 5.66 34.09
CA SER A 653 1.26 4.93 33.57
C SER A 653 1.76 5.51 32.25
N MET A 654 0.86 5.96 31.36
CA MET A 654 1.19 6.60 30.08
C MET A 654 1.79 8.00 30.22
N ARG A 655 1.78 8.58 31.43
CA ARG A 655 2.51 9.82 31.74
C ARG A 655 4.00 9.57 31.94
N LYS A 656 4.39 8.37 32.40
CA LYS A 656 5.79 7.99 32.59
C LYS A 656 6.45 7.74 31.23
N ALA A 657 7.54 8.46 30.94
CA ALA A 657 8.20 8.41 29.63
C ALA A 657 8.62 7.00 29.22
N PHE A 658 9.19 6.22 30.14
CA PHE A 658 9.60 4.84 29.88
C PHE A 658 8.43 3.97 29.39
N ILE A 659 7.31 3.94 30.13
CA ILE A 659 6.14 3.12 29.79
C ILE A 659 5.52 3.58 28.47
N TYR A 660 5.41 4.89 28.27
CA TYR A 660 4.87 5.46 27.03
C TYR A 660 5.69 5.04 25.80
N HIS A 661 7.02 5.17 25.87
CA HIS A 661 7.90 4.85 24.75
C HIS A 661 7.99 3.35 24.49
N LEU A 662 8.05 2.53 25.53
CA LEU A 662 7.94 1.07 25.39
C LEU A 662 6.61 0.68 24.71
N TYR A 663 5.51 1.29 25.13
CA TYR A 663 4.21 1.07 24.52
C TYR A 663 4.18 1.50 23.05
N MET A 664 4.76 2.65 22.67
CA MET A 664 4.84 3.09 21.27
C MET A 664 5.60 2.10 20.38
N VAL A 665 6.68 1.51 20.91
CA VAL A 665 7.46 0.50 20.19
C VAL A 665 6.64 -0.78 19.99
N LEU A 666 5.99 -1.28 21.05
CA LEU A 666 5.17 -2.48 20.98
C LEU A 666 3.91 -2.27 20.11
N ALA A 667 3.29 -1.09 20.18
CA ALA A 667 2.11 -0.77 19.38
C ALA A 667 2.41 -0.79 17.87
N PHE A 668 3.65 -0.49 17.46
CA PHE A 668 4.01 -0.48 16.04
C PHE A 668 3.93 -1.86 15.38
N PHE A 669 4.00 -2.96 16.16
CA PHE A 669 3.73 -4.29 15.62
C PHE A 669 2.31 -4.44 15.07
N THR A 670 1.32 -3.69 15.58
CA THR A 670 -0.05 -3.71 15.02
C THR A 670 -0.09 -3.11 13.60
N VAL A 671 0.71 -2.06 13.33
CA VAL A 671 0.87 -1.50 11.97
C VAL A 671 1.56 -2.49 11.06
N LEU A 672 2.63 -3.15 11.52
CA LEU A 672 3.32 -4.18 10.75
C LEU A 672 2.40 -5.38 10.45
N MET A 673 1.58 -5.80 11.41
CA MET A 673 0.61 -6.86 11.21
C MET A 673 -0.48 -6.45 10.22
N THR A 674 -1.00 -5.22 10.31
CA THR A 674 -2.02 -4.72 9.37
C THR A 674 -1.48 -4.64 7.95
N PHE A 675 -0.26 -4.15 7.76
CA PHE A 675 0.32 -3.93 6.43
C PHE A 675 0.99 -5.18 5.83
N PHE A 676 1.85 -5.87 6.59
CA PHE A 676 2.55 -7.07 6.12
C PHE A 676 1.84 -8.34 6.57
N GLY A 677 1.47 -8.42 7.84
CA GLY A 677 0.90 -9.63 8.43
C GLY A 677 -0.35 -10.13 7.70
N VAL A 678 -1.30 -9.25 7.41
CA VAL A 678 -2.51 -9.67 6.70
C VAL A 678 -2.20 -10.12 5.26
N ASN A 679 -1.39 -9.35 4.53
CA ASN A 679 -1.04 -9.65 3.13
C ASN A 679 -0.21 -10.92 2.96
N PHE A 680 0.73 -11.20 3.87
CA PHE A 680 1.68 -12.31 3.73
C PHE A 680 1.40 -13.51 4.64
N LEU A 681 0.72 -13.31 5.77
CA LEU A 681 0.49 -14.37 6.76
C LEU A 681 -0.96 -14.86 6.80
N LEU A 682 -1.96 -14.01 6.56
CA LEU A 682 -3.38 -14.37 6.77
C LEU A 682 -4.17 -14.56 5.46
N GLY A 683 -3.90 -13.79 4.41
CA GLY A 683 -4.76 -13.76 3.21
C GLY A 683 -6.11 -13.08 3.50
N GLY A 684 -6.80 -12.57 2.47
CA GLY A 684 -8.11 -11.91 2.64
C GLY A 684 -8.69 -11.40 1.31
N MET A 685 -9.97 -11.01 1.30
CA MET A 685 -10.68 -10.56 0.08
C MET A 685 -10.09 -9.26 -0.51
N HIS A 686 -9.34 -8.52 0.30
CA HIS A 686 -8.61 -7.32 -0.10
C HIS A 686 -7.14 -7.57 -0.45
N SER A 687 -6.68 -8.81 -0.52
CA SER A 687 -5.29 -9.14 -0.85
C SER A 687 -5.01 -8.94 -2.35
N TYR A 688 -4.80 -7.70 -2.77
CA TYR A 688 -4.33 -7.34 -4.12
C TYR A 688 -2.79 -7.21 -4.19
N ALA A 689 -2.08 -7.88 -3.28
CA ALA A 689 -0.62 -7.78 -3.12
C ALA A 689 0.13 -8.40 -4.29
#